data_AF-A0A446BPQ3-F1
#
_entry.id   AF-A0A446BPQ3-F1
#
_cell.length_a   1.000
_cell.length_b   1.000
_cell.length_c   1.000
_cell.angle_alpha   90.00
_cell.angle_beta   90.00
_cell.angle_gamma   90.00
#
_symmetry.space_group_name_H-M   'P 1'
#
loop_
_entity.id
_entity.type
_entity.pdbx_description
1 polymer ?
#
loop_
_entity_poly.entity_id
_entity_poly.type
_entity_poly.pdbx_seq_one_letter_code
_entity_poly.pdbx_strand_id
1 'polypeptide(L)'
;MFGLAIGISNVGETLPRAVYALLSGLNAATVGIIALAGVQLAQKAITDKLTRLLVFFGAAAGLLYNALWYLPVLMLIGGIITVVYDFRWLHGPVKWLVDAARQRLPVTNQDTQHESQRETPGADHSQEETRIVPADRRLKIGWKSGLLLIVLFLLSFAAIMAVRSSALAHESNSLLYRLFSNMYLAGTIIFGGGPVVIPLLREYVVAEGWVSARDFLIGLALIQGFPGPNFNFAVYLGALAAFNAGYSPAAGAVLAFVGIFLPGLVTVHGIMGVWRAVRGWRWVRSALRGVNAAAVGLIYTAVYRLWQIGWIDEGFEQGTSLADDPWWVVVTATSYVGGSAAKRTWRRSTRDTLLAVLFLTICLVSYRVASGASFHVRALRCSHSHGRGDPPLAVTYPGEQIAWTPCGTLANRTLECSTITVPMDHFNASNNQPGNKNFTIPLLRLRSPNATTAAGARTPNLLLNPGGPGGSGTEFIYRRGAQLAAIVGDGFHLLSFDPRGVNGSRPAARCYPTRDDRRRLAAVRDKKPVEDSGELWAWTANFVQACRDTMGEWGAYVNTPQTAADMNSILEAVGQADEGLYYWGFSYGTLLGQTYASMFPDRATRVIIDGVVNQFDWYDSLLDRESLADADRVFEGFADECVKAGEEDCALAGLAKSKEELATLVVERVERLKDDPVGVYVNNTLYGVLDYWAVWYNGVFPALYKPAIWKDLASNLALLFRGNATAAFLAYGRDGVWDDFGDATKFITINDGASGAARWPVDRVGLLDQLLPFFNQSLFGGIELNFYFSKQAWVIPRTHSYAPKRGIKTANPLLVLTTTYDPVCPLISARSANDAFEGSRIVEVKGYGHCSLAVPSMCIARHVRDFLYDGKLPDDNVQCEADGKPYFSKPEDEKALVDALSLGEEERRIRLAQQELARDSWLKPWR
;
A
#
# COMPACT_ATOMS: atom_id res chain seq x y z
N MET A 1 22.57 34.38 15.68
CA MET A 1 23.68 33.43 15.41
C MET A 1 24.88 33.71 16.29
N PHE A 2 25.51 34.88 16.23
CA PHE A 2 26.61 35.24 17.15
C PHE A 2 26.24 35.07 18.64
N GLY A 3 25.12 35.67 19.09
CA GLY A 3 24.64 35.48 20.47
C GLY A 3 24.28 34.03 20.83
N LEU A 4 23.93 33.19 19.84
CA LEU A 4 23.64 31.78 20.03
C LEU A 4 24.94 30.97 20.28
N ALA A 5 26.02 31.34 19.60
CA ALA A 5 27.34 30.75 19.81
C ALA A 5 27.84 30.99 21.24
N ILE A 6 27.68 32.23 21.73
CA ILE A 6 28.00 32.60 23.10
C ILE A 6 27.10 31.86 24.10
N GLY A 7 25.81 31.69 23.79
CA GLY A 7 24.91 30.94 24.65
C GLY A 7 25.31 29.47 24.80
N ILE A 8 25.58 28.79 23.68
CA ILE A 8 25.90 27.36 23.65
C ILE A 8 27.28 27.07 24.24
N SER A 9 28.26 27.95 24.06
CA SER A 9 29.58 27.79 24.69
C SER A 9 29.55 27.78 26.22
N ASN A 10 28.42 28.17 26.83
CA ASN A 10 28.20 28.18 28.28
C ASN A 10 27.28 27.04 28.77
N VAL A 11 26.90 26.10 27.90
CA VAL A 11 26.05 24.95 28.26
C VAL A 11 26.91 23.72 28.55
N GLY A 12 26.66 23.06 29.69
CA GLY A 12 27.41 21.88 30.15
C GLY A 12 27.34 20.69 29.18
N GLU A 13 28.22 19.68 29.40
CA GLU A 13 28.41 18.56 28.46
C GLU A 13 27.14 17.74 28.20
N THR A 14 26.35 17.48 29.24
CA THR A 14 25.09 16.72 29.17
C THR A 14 23.87 17.65 29.07
N LEU A 15 23.07 17.49 28.03
CA LEU A 15 21.78 18.18 27.92
C LEU A 15 20.66 17.39 28.62
N PRO A 16 19.64 18.05 29.19
CA PRO A 16 18.45 17.37 29.66
C PRO A 16 17.75 16.61 28.52
N ARG A 17 17.22 15.41 28.78
CA ARG A 17 16.48 14.58 27.79
C ARG A 17 15.43 15.34 26.97
N ALA A 18 14.74 16.29 27.60
CA ALA A 18 13.75 17.13 26.93
C ALA A 18 14.33 17.93 25.76
N VAL A 19 15.60 18.36 25.88
CA VAL A 19 16.31 19.09 24.83
C VAL A 19 16.70 18.14 23.69
N TYR A 20 17.20 16.93 23.97
CA TYR A 20 17.48 15.94 22.93
C TYR A 20 16.25 15.55 22.11
N ALA A 21 15.09 15.37 22.77
CA ALA A 21 13.83 15.12 22.10
C ALA A 21 13.39 16.30 21.20
N LEU A 22 13.56 17.54 21.68
CA LEU A 22 13.25 18.74 20.89
C LEU A 22 14.14 18.83 19.63
N LEU A 23 15.45 18.63 19.78
CA LEU A 23 16.42 18.69 18.69
C LEU A 23 16.12 17.63 17.61
N SER A 24 15.83 16.41 18.03
CA SER A 24 15.46 15.31 17.13
C SER A 24 14.15 15.59 16.38
N GLY A 25 13.17 16.19 17.07
CA GLY A 25 11.92 16.63 16.44
C GLY A 25 12.13 17.72 15.38
N LEU A 26 12.99 18.71 15.66
CA LEU A 26 13.34 19.76 14.71
C LEU A 26 14.09 19.21 13.49
N ASN A 27 15.02 18.29 13.69
CA ASN A 27 15.75 17.63 12.60
C ASN A 27 14.81 16.80 11.71
N ALA A 28 13.95 15.99 12.31
CA ALA A 28 12.94 15.19 11.60
C ALA A 28 12.02 16.08 10.75
N ALA A 29 11.47 17.14 11.35
CA ALA A 29 10.62 18.07 10.64
C ALA A 29 11.33 18.76 9.46
N THR A 30 12.59 19.14 9.67
CA THR A 30 13.46 19.76 8.65
C THR A 30 13.65 18.83 7.45
N VAL A 31 13.95 17.55 7.68
CA VAL A 31 14.11 16.56 6.59
C VAL A 31 12.83 16.45 5.75
N GLY A 32 11.65 16.46 6.40
CA GLY A 32 10.36 16.40 5.73
C GLY A 32 10.08 17.62 4.86
N ILE A 33 10.40 18.83 5.35
CA ILE A 33 10.24 20.09 4.60
C ILE A 33 11.19 20.15 3.40
N ILE A 34 12.44 19.69 3.56
CA ILE A 34 13.43 19.68 2.47
C ILE A 34 13.02 18.68 1.38
N ALA A 35 12.55 17.50 1.78
CA ALA A 35 12.03 16.50 0.84
C ALA A 35 10.86 17.07 0.01
N LEU A 36 9.95 17.81 0.65
CA LEU A 36 8.85 18.49 -0.03
C LEU A 36 9.36 19.54 -1.02
N ALA A 37 10.35 20.35 -0.63
CA ALA A 37 10.96 21.33 -1.53
C ALA A 37 11.64 20.65 -2.74
N GLY A 38 12.31 19.51 -2.52
CA GLY A 38 12.89 18.67 -3.58
C GLY A 38 11.85 18.21 -4.60
N VAL A 39 10.71 17.68 -4.13
CA VAL A 39 9.60 17.26 -4.99
C VAL A 39 9.00 18.42 -5.78
N GLN A 40 8.80 19.57 -5.14
CA GLN A 40 8.25 20.76 -5.81
C GLN A 40 9.20 21.30 -6.88
N LEU A 41 10.51 21.26 -6.64
CA LEU A 41 11.51 21.66 -7.65
C LEU A 41 11.61 20.61 -8.76
N ALA A 42 11.51 19.32 -8.45
CA ALA A 42 11.50 18.24 -9.44
C ALA A 42 10.34 18.36 -10.43
N GLN A 43 9.14 18.70 -9.95
CA GLN A 43 7.98 18.94 -10.81
C GLN A 43 8.21 20.08 -11.82
N LYS A 44 9.07 21.06 -11.50
CA LYS A 44 9.41 22.16 -12.41
C LYS A 44 10.63 21.88 -13.28
N ALA A 45 11.59 21.10 -12.78
CA ALA A 45 12.84 20.80 -13.47
C ALA A 45 12.71 19.63 -14.46
N ILE A 46 11.84 18.65 -14.18
CA ILE A 46 11.57 17.50 -15.06
C ILE A 46 10.64 17.97 -16.17
N THR A 47 11.22 18.20 -17.35
CA THR A 47 10.50 18.65 -18.55
C THR A 47 10.37 17.54 -19.59
N ASP A 48 11.22 16.52 -19.53
CA ASP A 48 11.22 15.37 -20.44
C ASP A 48 11.89 14.13 -19.82
N LYS A 49 12.02 13.07 -20.62
CA LYS A 49 12.67 11.82 -20.20
C LYS A 49 14.14 12.01 -19.82
N LEU A 50 14.87 12.89 -20.52
CA LEU A 50 16.29 13.13 -20.28
C LEU A 50 16.52 13.81 -18.92
N THR A 51 15.79 14.88 -18.65
CA THR A 51 15.85 15.59 -17.36
C THR A 51 15.41 14.70 -16.20
N ARG A 52 14.44 13.80 -16.40
CA ARG A 52 14.09 12.76 -15.41
C ARG A 52 15.25 11.83 -15.09
N LEU A 53 15.98 11.37 -16.11
CA LEU A 53 17.18 10.56 -15.93
C LEU A 53 18.28 11.36 -15.20
N LEU A 54 18.49 12.63 -15.54
CA LEU A 54 19.46 13.49 -14.88
C LEU A 54 19.15 13.73 -13.40
N VAL A 55 17.87 13.85 -13.01
CA VAL A 55 17.47 13.90 -11.59
C VAL A 55 17.85 12.60 -10.88
N PHE A 56 17.50 11.44 -11.46
CA PHE A 56 17.80 10.13 -10.87
C PHE A 56 19.31 9.89 -10.75
N PHE A 57 20.06 10.07 -11.84
CA PHE A 57 21.51 9.88 -11.84
C PHE A 57 22.22 10.91 -10.97
N GLY A 58 21.75 12.16 -10.92
CA GLY A 58 22.27 13.15 -9.99
C GLY A 58 22.12 12.71 -8.53
N ALA A 59 20.93 12.21 -8.15
CA ALA A 59 20.69 11.69 -6.81
C ALA A 59 21.54 10.46 -6.49
N ALA A 60 21.56 9.46 -7.39
CA ALA A 60 22.32 8.23 -7.21
C ALA A 60 23.83 8.48 -7.16
N ALA A 61 24.36 9.29 -8.07
CA ALA A 61 25.77 9.65 -8.09
C ALA A 61 26.18 10.44 -6.83
N GLY A 62 25.34 11.34 -6.34
CA GLY A 62 25.58 12.06 -5.08
C GLY A 62 25.53 11.17 -3.82
N LEU A 63 24.80 10.06 -3.87
CA LEU A 63 24.79 9.05 -2.81
C LEU A 63 26.04 8.16 -2.83
N LEU A 64 26.53 7.82 -4.03
CA LEU A 64 27.68 6.94 -4.20
C LEU A 64 29.03 7.63 -3.96
N TYR A 65 29.12 8.95 -4.19
CA TYR A 65 30.36 9.71 -4.07
C TYR A 65 30.25 10.83 -3.04
N ASN A 66 31.12 10.78 -2.03
CA ASN A 66 31.16 11.75 -0.94
C ASN A 66 31.99 13.01 -1.25
N ALA A 67 32.69 13.05 -2.38
CA ALA A 67 33.56 14.15 -2.74
C ALA A 67 32.78 15.43 -3.10
N LEU A 68 33.08 16.53 -2.41
CA LEU A 68 32.31 17.78 -2.52
C LEU A 68 32.50 18.49 -3.87
N TRP A 69 33.67 18.35 -4.48
CA TRP A 69 33.96 18.87 -5.83
C TRP A 69 33.17 18.15 -6.93
N TYR A 70 32.61 16.97 -6.63
CA TYR A 70 31.85 16.18 -7.58
C TYR A 70 30.46 16.77 -7.86
N LEU A 71 29.88 17.50 -6.89
CA LEU A 71 28.52 18.05 -7.01
C LEU A 71 28.39 19.11 -8.13
N PRO A 72 29.28 20.12 -8.24
CA PRO A 72 29.25 21.07 -9.35
C PRO A 72 29.56 20.40 -10.70
N VAL A 73 30.41 19.37 -10.70
CA VAL A 73 30.75 18.60 -11.91
C VAL A 73 29.53 17.86 -12.44
N LEU A 74 28.74 17.22 -11.57
CA LEU A 74 27.47 16.58 -11.97
C LEU A 74 26.49 17.57 -12.59
N MET A 75 26.40 18.79 -12.03
CA MET A 75 25.56 19.85 -12.59
C MET A 75 26.03 20.30 -13.97
N LEU A 76 27.34 20.47 -14.15
CA LEU A 76 27.95 20.83 -15.44
C LEU A 76 27.73 19.73 -16.48
N ILE A 77 27.96 18.47 -16.11
CA ILE A 77 27.71 17.29 -16.95
C ILE A 77 26.25 17.24 -17.37
N GLY A 78 25.31 17.47 -16.45
CA GLY A 78 23.89 17.53 -16.76
C GLY A 78 23.57 18.58 -17.83
N GLY A 79 24.17 19.78 -17.74
CA GLY A 79 24.02 20.83 -18.75
C GLY A 79 24.66 20.50 -20.11
N ILE A 80 25.81 19.85 -20.12
CA ILE A 80 26.47 19.42 -21.37
C ILE A 80 25.63 18.33 -22.06
N ILE A 81 25.15 17.35 -21.30
CA ILE A 81 24.32 16.25 -21.81
C ILE A 81 23.06 16.79 -22.48
N THR A 82 22.37 17.75 -21.86
CA THR A 82 21.17 18.35 -22.48
C THR A 82 21.48 19.12 -23.75
N VAL A 83 22.59 19.86 -23.80
CA VAL A 83 23.03 20.54 -25.03
C VAL A 83 23.33 19.53 -26.14
N VAL A 84 24.10 18.49 -25.85
CA VAL A 84 24.46 17.45 -26.84
C VAL A 84 23.21 16.74 -27.37
N TYR A 85 22.25 16.47 -26.50
CA TYR A 85 20.98 15.83 -26.86
C TYR A 85 20.08 16.74 -27.70
N ASP A 86 19.85 17.99 -27.27
CA ASP A 86 18.94 18.92 -27.94
C ASP A 86 19.47 19.35 -29.32
N PHE A 87 20.80 19.44 -29.48
CA PHE A 87 21.44 19.75 -30.76
C PHE A 87 21.78 18.50 -31.59
N ARG A 88 21.39 17.32 -31.12
CA ARG A 88 21.53 16.02 -31.80
C ARG A 88 22.97 15.71 -32.26
N TRP A 89 23.98 16.25 -31.60
CA TRP A 89 25.39 16.06 -31.98
C TRP A 89 25.85 14.59 -31.94
N LEU A 90 25.13 13.73 -31.22
CA LEU A 90 25.40 12.28 -31.12
C LEU A 90 24.44 11.40 -31.94
N HIS A 91 23.47 11.95 -32.68
CA HIS A 91 22.50 11.13 -33.44
C HIS A 91 23.12 10.42 -34.66
N GLY A 92 24.19 10.96 -35.26
CA GLY A 92 24.89 10.32 -36.38
C GLY A 92 25.58 8.99 -36.02
N PRO A 93 26.47 8.98 -35.01
CA PRO A 93 27.18 7.76 -34.59
C PRO A 93 26.28 6.67 -34.01
N VAL A 94 25.22 7.06 -33.28
CA VAL A 94 24.28 6.11 -32.65
C VAL A 94 23.39 5.42 -33.69
N LYS A 95 22.98 6.15 -34.74
CA LYS A 95 22.22 5.56 -35.84
C LYS A 95 23.06 4.53 -36.60
N TRP A 96 24.34 4.82 -36.82
CA TRP A 96 25.29 3.87 -37.43
C TRP A 96 25.47 2.59 -36.60
N LEU A 97 25.57 2.68 -35.28
CA LEU A 97 25.67 1.50 -34.39
C LEU A 97 24.40 0.64 -34.39
N VAL A 98 23.22 1.27 -34.44
CA VAL A 98 21.93 0.58 -34.51
C VAL A 98 21.73 -0.10 -35.88
N ASP A 99 22.18 0.55 -36.95
CA ASP A 99 22.11 0.01 -38.31
C ASP A 99 23.12 -1.16 -38.50
N ALA A 100 24.30 -1.10 -37.86
CA ALA A 100 25.26 -2.20 -37.83
C ALA A 100 24.73 -3.45 -37.09
N ALA A 101 23.88 -3.27 -36.07
CA ALA A 101 23.26 -4.38 -35.35
C ALA A 101 22.10 -5.05 -36.12
N ARG A 102 21.50 -4.36 -37.10
CA ARG A 102 20.37 -4.86 -37.90
C ARG A 102 20.77 -5.70 -39.13
N GLN A 103 22.05 -5.75 -39.50
CA GLN A 103 22.54 -6.47 -40.69
C GLN A 103 22.61 -8.02 -40.58
N ARG A 104 21.92 -8.66 -39.62
CA ARG A 104 21.99 -10.14 -39.43
C ARG A 104 20.69 -10.93 -39.68
N LEU A 105 19.67 -10.36 -40.31
CA LEU A 105 18.47 -11.12 -40.71
C LEU A 105 17.99 -10.70 -42.12
N PRO A 106 17.72 -11.64 -43.04
CA PRO A 106 17.21 -11.33 -44.37
C PRO A 106 15.72 -10.97 -44.28
N VAL A 107 15.36 -9.80 -44.81
CA VAL A 107 13.99 -9.29 -44.92
C VAL A 107 13.44 -9.62 -46.31
N THR A 108 12.22 -10.14 -46.37
CA THR A 108 11.41 -10.18 -47.59
C THR A 108 10.66 -8.85 -47.70
N ASN A 109 10.82 -8.17 -48.83
CA ASN A 109 10.20 -6.88 -49.15
C ASN A 109 8.68 -7.01 -49.32
N GLN A 110 7.94 -6.09 -48.69
CA GLN A 110 6.81 -5.43 -49.35
C GLN A 110 6.85 -3.94 -49.04
N ASP A 111 7.04 -3.16 -50.10
CA ASP A 111 6.92 -1.71 -50.13
C ASP A 111 5.48 -1.28 -49.86
N THR A 112 5.31 -0.28 -49.00
CA THR A 112 4.29 0.75 -49.25
C THR A 112 4.77 2.07 -48.65
N GLN A 113 5.07 3.00 -49.55
CA GLN A 113 5.32 4.41 -49.24
C GLN A 113 4.04 5.05 -48.70
N HIS A 114 4.13 5.68 -47.54
CA HIS A 114 3.24 6.80 -47.20
C HIS A 114 4.07 7.94 -46.62
N GLU A 115 4.34 8.90 -47.49
CA GLU A 115 4.71 10.26 -47.16
C GLU A 115 3.59 10.90 -46.32
N SER A 116 3.91 11.37 -45.12
CA SER A 116 3.06 12.32 -44.40
C SER A 116 3.92 13.49 -43.94
N GLN A 117 3.79 14.57 -44.69
CA GLN A 117 4.22 15.90 -44.32
C GLN A 117 3.56 16.28 -43.00
N ARG A 118 4.38 16.53 -41.97
CA ARG A 118 3.90 17.08 -40.70
C ARG A 118 4.08 18.59 -40.75
N GLU A 119 2.98 19.28 -41.05
CA GLU A 119 2.87 20.72 -40.90
C GLU A 119 3.18 21.15 -39.47
N THR A 120 3.82 22.30 -39.36
CA THR A 120 4.19 22.97 -38.11
C THR A 120 3.11 24.00 -37.78
N PRO A 121 2.41 23.95 -36.64
CA PRO A 121 1.64 25.10 -36.18
C PRO A 121 2.53 26.00 -35.32
N GLY A 122 2.84 27.16 -35.90
CA GLY A 122 2.77 28.50 -35.30
C GLY A 122 2.96 28.65 -33.80
N ALA A 123 3.99 29.42 -33.46
CA ALA A 123 4.12 30.12 -32.20
C ALA A 123 2.95 31.08 -31.94
N ASP A 124 2.46 31.08 -30.70
CA ASP A 124 2.39 32.25 -29.80
C ASP A 124 1.07 32.33 -29.03
N HIS A 125 1.18 32.19 -27.70
CA HIS A 125 0.47 32.91 -26.65
C HIS A 125 0.85 32.28 -25.31
N SER A 126 2.12 32.46 -24.91
CA SER A 126 2.48 32.32 -23.50
C SER A 126 2.11 33.62 -22.79
N GLN A 127 1.11 33.56 -21.91
CA GLN A 127 0.81 34.64 -20.98
C GLN A 127 2.08 35.00 -20.20
N GLU A 128 2.55 36.22 -20.41
CA GLU A 128 3.71 36.80 -19.76
C GLU A 128 3.28 37.22 -18.34
N GLU A 129 3.68 36.47 -17.30
CA GLU A 129 3.53 36.92 -15.91
C GLU A 129 4.35 38.20 -15.69
N THR A 130 3.66 39.33 -15.53
CA THR A 130 4.23 40.65 -15.33
C THR A 130 5.11 40.70 -14.07
N ARG A 131 6.41 40.95 -14.26
CA ARG A 131 7.40 41.14 -13.21
C ARG A 131 7.22 42.48 -12.49
N ILE A 132 6.82 42.45 -11.23
CA ILE A 132 6.70 43.62 -10.34
C ILE A 132 8.09 43.97 -9.77
N VAL A 133 8.84 44.87 -10.42
CA VAL A 133 10.00 45.55 -9.81
C VAL A 133 9.94 47.04 -10.17
N PRO A 134 9.87 47.95 -9.18
CA PRO A 134 9.92 49.40 -9.40
C PRO A 134 11.14 49.82 -10.23
N ALA A 135 10.94 50.72 -11.20
CA ALA A 135 11.94 51.07 -12.21
C ALA A 135 13.16 51.85 -11.65
N ASP A 136 13.04 52.40 -10.44
CA ASP A 136 13.98 53.27 -9.74
C ASP A 136 15.17 52.55 -9.06
N ARG A 137 15.15 51.20 -8.94
CA ARG A 137 16.22 50.42 -8.30
C ARG A 137 16.90 49.39 -9.22
N ARG A 138 17.18 49.75 -10.48
CA ARG A 138 17.91 48.87 -11.42
C ARG A 138 19.42 49.07 -11.33
N LEU A 139 20.14 48.10 -10.76
CA LEU A 139 21.61 48.03 -10.84
C LEU A 139 22.04 47.95 -12.33
N LYS A 140 22.69 49.01 -12.82
CA LYS A 140 23.17 49.12 -14.21
C LYS A 140 24.60 48.59 -14.35
N ILE A 141 24.80 47.29 -14.12
CA ILE A 141 26.08 46.61 -14.38
C ILE A 141 26.12 46.20 -15.86
N GLY A 142 27.13 46.67 -16.60
CA GLY A 142 27.38 46.27 -18.00
C GLY A 142 28.10 44.92 -18.09
N TRP A 143 28.07 44.27 -19.26
CA TRP A 143 28.71 42.95 -19.44
C TRP A 143 30.23 42.98 -19.23
N LYS A 144 30.90 44.09 -19.58
CA LYS A 144 32.34 44.30 -19.34
C LYS A 144 32.66 44.38 -17.84
N SER A 145 31.87 45.14 -17.09
CA SER A 145 32.01 45.24 -15.63
C SER A 145 31.68 43.92 -14.94
N GLY A 146 30.69 43.18 -15.45
CA GLY A 146 30.35 41.84 -14.96
C GLY A 146 31.48 40.83 -15.19
N LEU A 147 32.09 40.83 -16.39
CA LEU A 147 33.24 39.99 -16.71
C LEU A 147 34.46 40.32 -15.85
N LEU A 148 34.74 41.62 -15.64
CA LEU A 148 35.82 42.06 -14.76
C LEU A 148 35.64 41.56 -13.33
N LEU A 149 34.43 41.62 -12.78
CA LEU A 149 34.13 41.08 -11.44
C LEU A 149 34.38 39.57 -11.35
N ILE A 150 34.03 38.81 -12.40
CA ILE A 150 34.28 37.36 -12.46
C ILE A 150 35.79 37.08 -12.49
N VAL A 151 36.54 37.81 -13.32
CA VAL A 151 38.01 37.64 -13.42
C VAL A 151 38.69 37.98 -12.09
N LEU A 152 38.33 39.11 -11.47
CA LEU A 152 38.87 39.51 -10.17
C LEU A 152 38.55 38.48 -9.09
N PHE A 153 37.34 37.91 -9.10
CA PHE A 153 36.96 36.83 -8.19
C PHE A 153 37.81 35.57 -8.39
N LEU A 154 38.01 35.12 -9.64
CA LEU A 154 38.83 33.95 -9.94
C LEU A 154 40.29 34.15 -9.51
N LEU A 155 40.84 35.36 -9.71
CA LEU A 155 42.17 35.73 -9.24
C LEU A 155 42.25 35.72 -7.71
N SER A 156 41.26 36.29 -7.01
CA SER A 156 41.24 36.25 -5.53
C SER A 156 41.08 34.83 -4.99
N PHE A 157 40.25 34.00 -5.64
CA PHE A 157 40.07 32.60 -5.27
C PHE A 157 41.36 31.79 -5.45
N ALA A 158 42.01 31.92 -6.62
CA ALA A 158 43.28 31.26 -6.89
C ALA A 158 44.38 31.69 -5.89
N ALA A 159 44.47 32.98 -5.57
CA ALA A 159 45.43 33.49 -4.60
C ALA A 159 45.19 32.94 -3.18
N ILE A 160 43.94 32.98 -2.70
CA ILE A 160 43.57 32.47 -1.36
C ILE A 160 43.79 30.95 -1.28
N MET A 161 43.46 30.19 -2.33
CA MET A 161 43.70 28.73 -2.34
C MET A 161 45.18 28.37 -2.48
N ALA A 162 45.98 29.15 -3.22
CA ALA A 162 47.42 28.94 -3.32
C ALA A 162 48.12 29.17 -1.97
N VAL A 163 47.72 30.22 -1.24
CA VAL A 163 48.23 30.50 0.12
C VAL A 163 47.76 29.44 1.13
N ARG A 164 46.55 28.88 0.95
CA ARG A 164 46.07 27.74 1.73
C ARG A 164 46.87 26.45 1.46
N SER A 165 47.26 26.21 0.21
CA SER A 165 47.89 24.97 -0.26
C SER A 165 49.42 24.95 -0.10
N SER A 166 50.08 26.08 0.18
CA SER A 166 51.53 26.11 0.29
C SER A 166 51.99 25.47 1.61
N ALA A 167 52.87 24.46 1.49
CA ALA A 167 53.38 23.69 2.63
C ALA A 167 54.12 24.56 3.67
N LEU A 168 54.74 25.67 3.24
CA LEU A 168 55.40 26.65 4.12
C LEU A 168 54.42 27.48 4.97
N ALA A 169 53.15 27.55 4.61
CA ALA A 169 52.14 28.33 5.33
C ALA A 169 51.29 27.47 6.27
N HIS A 170 51.35 26.13 6.17
CA HIS A 170 50.49 25.29 7.00
C HIS A 170 50.82 25.44 8.49
N GLU A 171 52.10 25.52 8.89
CA GLU A 171 52.47 25.77 10.30
C GLU A 171 52.27 27.23 10.77
N SER A 172 52.32 28.21 9.86
CA SER A 172 52.24 29.64 10.22
C SER A 172 50.84 30.27 10.07
N ASN A 173 49.91 29.58 9.41
CA ASN A 173 48.57 30.12 9.17
C ASN A 173 47.73 30.08 10.46
N SER A 174 47.34 31.25 10.95
CA SER A 174 46.44 31.37 12.09
C SER A 174 45.13 30.63 11.83
N LEU A 175 44.52 30.07 12.88
CA LEU A 175 43.23 29.40 12.80
C LEU A 175 42.17 30.28 12.11
N LEU A 176 42.20 31.59 12.36
CA LEU A 176 41.30 32.57 11.74
C LEU A 176 41.43 32.61 10.21
N TYR A 177 42.64 32.48 9.66
CA TYR A 177 42.85 32.38 8.22
C TYR A 177 42.35 31.04 7.66
N ARG A 178 42.58 29.93 8.37
CA ARG A 178 42.05 28.61 7.98
C ARG A 178 40.52 28.60 7.98
N LEU A 179 39.89 29.17 9.01
CA LEU A 179 38.45 29.39 9.08
C LEU A 179 37.95 30.24 7.91
N PHE A 180 38.56 31.41 7.66
CA PHE A 180 38.19 32.28 6.55
C PHE A 180 38.31 31.56 5.20
N SER A 181 39.44 30.90 4.93
CA SER A 181 39.69 30.21 3.66
C SER A 181 38.78 29.00 3.45
N ASN A 182 38.42 28.26 4.51
CA ASN A 182 37.43 27.19 4.45
C ASN A 182 36.03 27.75 4.16
N MET A 183 35.64 28.85 4.80
CA MET A 183 34.36 29.51 4.53
C MET A 183 34.32 30.16 3.15
N TYR A 184 35.43 30.70 2.66
CA TYR A 184 35.58 31.27 1.31
C TYR A 184 35.50 30.19 0.23
N LEU A 185 36.13 29.03 0.45
CA LEU A 185 35.96 27.88 -0.41
C LEU A 185 34.51 27.42 -0.40
N ALA A 186 33.92 27.22 0.78
CA ALA A 186 32.52 26.83 0.92
C ALA A 186 31.60 27.80 0.16
N GLY A 187 31.72 29.11 0.39
CA GLY A 187 30.93 30.15 -0.27
C GLY A 187 31.07 30.16 -1.80
N THR A 188 32.20 29.66 -2.33
CA THR A 188 32.46 29.54 -3.78
C THR A 188 31.82 28.29 -4.39
N ILE A 189 31.88 27.16 -3.70
CA ILE A 189 31.46 25.85 -4.24
C ILE A 189 30.06 25.43 -3.81
N ILE A 190 29.38 26.23 -2.98
CA ILE A 190 28.02 25.92 -2.57
C ILE A 190 27.06 26.10 -3.75
N PHE A 191 26.36 25.02 -4.08
CA PHE A 191 25.23 25.01 -5.00
C PHE A 191 24.02 24.40 -4.28
N GLY A 192 22.86 25.04 -4.38
CA GLY A 192 21.64 24.64 -3.66
C GLY A 192 21.33 25.52 -2.45
N GLY A 193 20.15 25.31 -1.85
CA GLY A 193 19.73 26.06 -0.66
C GLY A 193 20.50 25.67 0.61
N GLY A 194 20.14 26.30 1.72
CA GLY A 194 20.66 26.01 3.06
C GLY A 194 20.91 24.54 3.43
N PRO A 195 20.03 23.58 3.06
CA PRO A 195 20.19 22.15 3.36
C PRO A 195 21.48 21.49 2.83
N VAL A 196 22.01 21.94 1.69
CA VAL A 196 23.21 21.34 1.07
C VAL A 196 24.50 21.86 1.75
N VAL A 197 24.40 23.03 2.37
CA VAL A 197 25.53 23.73 3.02
C VAL A 197 25.89 23.13 4.36
N ILE A 198 24.91 22.59 5.06
CA ILE A 198 25.09 22.11 6.43
C ILE A 198 26.08 20.93 6.48
N PRO A 199 25.95 19.86 5.66
CA PRO A 199 26.96 18.81 5.63
C PRO A 199 28.37 19.31 5.26
N LEU A 200 28.47 20.30 4.35
CA LEU A 200 29.74 20.93 3.97
C LEU A 200 30.40 21.63 5.15
N LEU A 201 29.62 22.42 5.89
CA LEU A 201 30.12 23.13 7.06
C LEU A 201 30.58 22.13 8.14
N ARG A 202 29.87 21.01 8.32
CA ARG A 202 30.29 19.95 9.26
C ARG A 202 31.69 19.45 8.91
N GLU A 203 31.94 19.14 7.65
CA GLU A 203 33.27 18.69 7.20
C GLU A 203 34.35 19.74 7.49
N TYR A 204 34.08 21.01 7.22
CA TYR A 204 35.08 22.08 7.34
C TYR A 204 35.35 22.59 8.76
N VAL A 205 34.53 22.24 9.75
CA VAL A 205 34.71 22.68 11.14
C VAL A 205 34.67 21.56 12.18
N VAL A 206 33.90 20.50 11.96
CA VAL A 206 33.78 19.37 12.90
C VAL A 206 34.83 18.31 12.61
N ALA A 207 35.06 17.96 11.34
CA ALA A 207 36.11 16.98 10.99
C ALA A 207 37.51 17.53 11.30
N GLU A 208 37.71 18.84 11.20
CA GLU A 208 38.93 19.55 11.62
C GLU A 208 39.07 19.68 13.15
N GLY A 209 38.04 19.29 13.93
CA GLY A 209 38.05 19.32 15.39
C GLY A 209 37.84 20.70 16.03
N TRP A 210 37.45 21.73 15.26
CA TRP A 210 37.27 23.10 15.77
C TRP A 210 35.95 23.29 16.51
N VAL A 211 34.92 22.53 16.13
CA VAL A 211 33.59 22.53 16.75
C VAL A 211 33.17 21.08 17.01
N SER A 212 32.62 20.77 18.18
CA SER A 212 32.15 19.42 18.49
C SER A 212 30.93 19.04 17.62
N ALA A 213 30.75 17.73 17.36
CA ALA A 213 29.56 17.26 16.63
C ALA A 213 28.26 17.65 17.35
N ARG A 214 28.29 17.65 18.69
CA ARG A 214 27.21 18.08 19.57
C ARG A 214 26.83 19.55 19.31
N ASP A 215 27.77 20.48 19.46
CA ASP A 215 27.48 21.91 19.31
C ASP A 215 27.04 22.25 17.89
N PHE A 216 27.62 21.56 16.91
CA PHE A 216 27.19 21.65 15.53
C PHE A 216 25.71 21.26 15.37
N LEU A 217 25.28 20.12 15.92
CA LEU A 217 23.90 19.65 15.79
C LEU A 217 22.91 20.51 16.60
N ILE A 218 23.30 20.99 17.77
CA ILE A 218 22.48 21.93 18.57
C ILE A 218 22.26 23.22 17.78
N GLY A 219 23.34 23.82 17.28
CA GLY A 219 23.28 25.04 16.48
C GLY A 219 22.47 24.84 15.20
N LEU A 220 22.58 23.67 14.56
CA LEU A 220 21.82 23.31 13.37
C LEU A 220 20.31 23.27 13.65
N ALA A 221 19.88 22.55 14.69
CA ALA A 221 18.47 22.47 15.03
C ALA A 221 17.89 23.84 15.38
N LEU A 222 18.65 24.67 16.10
CA LEU A 222 18.23 26.01 16.49
C LEU A 222 18.11 26.94 15.30
N ILE A 223 19.07 26.94 14.35
CA ILE A 223 18.98 27.84 13.19
C ILE A 223 17.77 27.54 12.30
N GLN A 224 17.34 26.28 12.20
CA GLN A 224 16.12 25.93 11.44
C GLN A 224 14.84 26.52 12.08
N GLY A 225 14.90 26.90 13.35
CA GLY A 225 13.81 27.58 14.06
C GLY A 225 13.81 29.10 13.92
N PHE A 226 14.86 29.72 13.34
CA PHE A 226 14.95 31.18 13.19
C PHE A 226 14.69 31.64 11.75
N PRO A 227 13.99 32.77 11.55
CA PRO A 227 13.82 33.35 10.22
C PRO A 227 15.16 33.85 9.66
N GLY A 228 15.49 33.46 8.44
CA GLY A 228 16.67 33.95 7.73
C GLY A 228 17.36 32.89 6.88
N PRO A 229 18.43 33.25 6.16
CA PRO A 229 19.19 32.28 5.38
C PRO A 229 19.98 31.35 6.30
N ASN A 230 19.80 30.03 6.14
CA ASN A 230 20.54 29.00 6.88
C ASN A 230 22.08 29.11 6.73
N PHE A 231 22.56 29.85 5.72
CA PHE A 231 23.97 30.22 5.57
C PHE A 231 24.53 31.02 6.76
N ASN A 232 23.66 31.70 7.51
CA ASN A 232 24.04 32.37 8.76
C ASN A 232 24.57 31.39 9.82
N PHE A 233 24.41 30.08 9.62
CA PHE A 233 25.02 29.05 10.46
C PHE A 233 26.54 29.11 10.45
N ALA A 234 27.15 29.49 9.33
CA ALA A 234 28.60 29.71 9.24
C ALA A 234 29.08 30.77 10.26
N VAL A 235 28.28 31.80 10.52
CA VAL A 235 28.59 32.84 11.52
C VAL A 235 28.61 32.27 12.94
N TYR A 236 27.69 31.35 13.23
CA TYR A 236 27.66 30.62 14.50
C TYR A 236 28.91 29.74 14.67
N LEU A 237 29.23 28.94 13.65
CA LEU A 237 30.40 28.04 13.67
C LEU A 237 31.71 28.80 13.74
N GLY A 238 31.82 29.93 13.02
CA GLY A 238 33.00 30.79 13.07
C GLY A 238 33.23 31.42 14.42
N ALA A 239 32.16 31.85 15.10
CA ALA A 239 32.24 32.38 16.45
C ALA A 239 32.71 31.31 17.46
N LEU A 240 32.17 30.10 17.35
CA LEU A 240 32.48 28.99 18.25
C LEU A 240 33.89 28.43 18.01
N ALA A 241 34.31 28.26 16.75
CA ALA A 241 35.67 27.84 16.40
C ALA A 241 36.73 28.83 16.90
N ALA A 242 36.45 30.14 16.80
CA ALA A 242 37.35 31.17 17.35
C ALA A 242 37.38 31.13 18.89
N PHE A 243 36.22 30.98 19.54
CA PHE A 243 36.11 30.87 21.00
C PHE A 243 36.88 29.68 21.56
N ASN A 244 36.69 28.48 20.98
CA ASN A 244 37.34 27.24 21.42
C ASN A 244 38.87 27.30 21.31
N ALA A 245 39.40 28.16 20.45
CA ALA A 245 40.82 28.37 20.25
C ALA A 245 41.37 29.63 20.95
N GLY A 246 40.59 30.27 21.82
CA GLY A 246 41.02 31.43 22.62
C GLY A 246 41.06 32.77 21.86
N TYR A 247 40.48 32.85 20.66
CA TYR A 247 40.34 34.09 19.90
C TYR A 247 39.02 34.81 20.18
N SER A 248 38.91 36.07 19.76
CA SER A 248 37.65 36.81 19.84
C SER A 248 36.54 36.14 19.03
N PRO A 249 35.41 35.74 19.65
CA PRO A 249 34.29 35.13 18.92
C PRO A 249 33.71 36.06 17.85
N ALA A 250 33.79 37.38 18.07
CA ALA A 250 33.30 38.37 17.12
C ALA A 250 34.17 38.39 15.84
N ALA A 251 35.48 38.23 15.98
CA ALA A 251 36.39 38.14 14.83
C ALA A 251 36.10 36.88 14.00
N GLY A 252 35.91 35.72 14.66
CA GLY A 252 35.51 34.48 14.00
C GLY A 252 34.17 34.58 13.25
N ALA A 253 33.18 35.22 13.88
CA ALA A 253 31.86 35.46 13.29
C ALA A 253 31.93 36.30 12.00
N VAL A 254 32.69 37.41 12.03
CA VAL A 254 32.85 38.32 10.89
C VAL A 254 33.62 37.64 9.75
N LEU A 255 34.70 36.93 10.07
CA LEU A 255 35.48 36.22 9.05
C LEU A 255 34.67 35.11 8.37
N ALA A 256 33.87 34.36 9.14
CA ALA A 256 32.99 33.36 8.57
C ALA A 256 31.87 33.97 7.72
N PHE A 257 31.29 35.11 8.15
CA PHE A 257 30.30 35.86 7.36
C PHE A 257 30.88 36.33 6.03
N VAL A 258 32.05 36.99 6.05
CA VAL A 258 32.70 37.48 4.84
C VAL A 258 33.10 36.31 3.93
N GLY A 259 33.70 35.25 4.50
CA GLY A 259 34.10 34.07 3.74
C GLY A 259 32.92 33.41 3.03
N ILE A 260 31.80 33.18 3.72
CA ILE A 260 30.68 32.43 3.15
C ILE A 260 29.85 33.25 2.15
N PHE A 261 29.66 34.56 2.38
CA PHE A 261 28.74 35.38 1.57
C PHE A 261 29.42 36.16 0.44
N LEU A 262 30.67 36.61 0.62
CA LEU A 262 31.34 37.46 -0.36
C LEU A 262 31.51 36.79 -1.75
N PRO A 263 31.93 35.51 -1.88
CA PRO A 263 32.03 34.84 -3.17
C PRO A 263 30.73 34.86 -3.97
N GLY A 264 29.62 34.50 -3.32
CA GLY A 264 28.30 34.49 -3.92
C GLY A 264 27.83 35.88 -4.32
N LEU A 265 28.01 36.89 -3.46
CA LEU A 265 27.65 38.27 -3.77
C LEU A 265 28.42 38.80 -4.98
N VAL A 266 29.74 38.61 -5.03
CA VAL A 266 30.57 39.07 -6.16
C VAL A 266 30.19 38.33 -7.45
N THR A 267 30.04 37.01 -7.38
CA THR A 267 29.75 36.16 -8.55
C THR A 267 28.35 36.44 -9.11
N VAL A 268 27.33 36.66 -8.27
CA VAL A 268 25.97 37.01 -8.72
C VAL A 268 25.98 38.34 -9.47
N HIS A 269 26.65 39.37 -8.96
CA HIS A 269 26.73 40.67 -9.64
C HIS A 269 27.55 40.59 -10.94
N GLY A 270 28.60 39.76 -10.96
CA GLY A 270 29.38 39.45 -12.16
C GLY A 270 28.54 38.77 -13.24
N ILE A 271 27.87 37.66 -12.89
CA ILE A 271 27.01 36.89 -13.79
C ILE A 271 25.83 37.74 -14.26
N MET A 272 25.21 38.58 -13.43
CA MET A 272 24.11 39.45 -13.86
C MET A 272 24.48 40.37 -15.03
N GLY A 273 25.72 40.87 -15.07
CA GLY A 273 26.23 41.66 -16.19
C GLY A 273 26.33 40.86 -17.49
N VAL A 274 26.80 39.61 -17.41
CA VAL A 274 26.97 38.70 -18.55
C VAL A 274 25.64 38.07 -18.98
N TRP A 275 24.75 37.77 -18.04
CA TRP A 275 23.45 37.11 -18.24
C TRP A 275 22.55 37.87 -19.20
N ARG A 276 22.60 39.20 -19.17
CA ARG A 276 21.85 40.04 -20.14
C ARG A 276 22.21 39.72 -21.58
N ALA A 277 23.47 39.37 -21.87
CA ALA A 277 23.94 39.06 -23.21
C ALA A 277 23.65 37.60 -23.62
N VAL A 278 23.77 36.65 -22.69
CA VAL A 278 23.75 35.21 -23.02
C VAL A 278 22.39 34.52 -22.80
N ARG A 279 21.47 35.09 -22.00
CA ARG A 279 20.17 34.46 -21.69
C ARG A 279 19.28 34.17 -22.90
N GLY A 280 19.50 34.87 -24.01
CA GLY A 280 18.77 34.69 -25.26
C GLY A 280 19.19 33.44 -26.04
N TRP A 281 20.40 32.92 -25.78
CA TRP A 281 21.01 31.88 -26.60
C TRP A 281 20.39 30.50 -26.35
N ARG A 282 20.13 29.76 -27.43
CA ARG A 282 19.43 28.46 -27.39
C ARG A 282 20.20 27.41 -26.58
N TRP A 283 21.53 27.34 -26.75
CA TRP A 283 22.38 26.40 -26.01
C TRP A 283 22.43 26.70 -24.51
N VAL A 284 22.35 27.98 -24.11
CA VAL A 284 22.30 28.38 -22.69
C VAL A 284 21.00 27.90 -22.05
N ARG A 285 19.86 28.06 -22.72
CA ARG A 285 18.56 27.54 -22.22
C ARG A 285 18.56 26.02 -22.08
N SER A 286 19.13 25.32 -23.05
CA SER A 286 19.28 23.85 -23.01
C SER A 286 20.21 23.40 -21.87
N ALA A 287 21.35 24.06 -21.67
CA ALA A 287 22.27 23.74 -20.57
C ALA A 287 21.62 23.94 -19.20
N LEU A 288 20.91 25.06 -18.99
CA LEU A 288 20.24 25.35 -17.72
C LEU A 288 19.17 24.32 -17.35
N ARG A 289 18.50 23.74 -18.35
CA ARG A 289 17.54 22.65 -18.17
C ARG A 289 18.19 21.43 -17.52
N GLY A 290 19.38 21.04 -18.01
CA GLY A 290 20.17 19.94 -17.46
C GLY A 290 20.78 20.24 -16.09
N VAL A 291 21.32 21.46 -15.92
CA VAL A 291 21.88 21.93 -14.64
C VAL A 291 20.80 21.92 -13.54
N ASN A 292 19.60 22.43 -13.83
CA ASN A 292 18.49 22.46 -12.86
C ASN A 292 18.02 21.05 -12.50
N ALA A 293 17.94 20.14 -13.47
CA ALA A 293 17.58 18.74 -13.22
C ALA A 293 18.61 18.03 -12.33
N ALA A 294 19.90 18.17 -12.63
CA ALA A 294 20.97 17.61 -11.81
C ALA A 294 20.95 18.20 -10.38
N ALA A 295 20.76 19.53 -10.25
CA ALA A 295 20.65 20.19 -8.94
C ALA A 295 19.51 19.65 -8.08
N VAL A 296 18.35 19.36 -8.68
CA VAL A 296 17.24 18.71 -7.98
C VAL A 296 17.60 17.31 -7.49
N GLY A 297 18.33 16.52 -8.30
CA GLY A 297 18.85 15.22 -7.87
C GLY A 297 19.69 15.32 -6.59
N LEU A 298 20.56 16.34 -6.51
CA LEU A 298 21.41 16.59 -5.34
C LEU A 298 20.62 17.00 -4.08
N ILE A 299 19.43 17.60 -4.22
CA ILE A 299 18.56 17.88 -3.07
C ILE A 299 18.12 16.57 -2.39
N TYR A 300 17.81 15.53 -3.17
CA TYR A 300 17.46 14.22 -2.62
C TYR A 300 18.65 13.54 -1.93
N THR A 301 19.87 13.73 -2.44
CA THR A 301 21.08 13.32 -1.73
C THR A 301 21.19 14.00 -0.37
N ALA A 302 20.90 15.31 -0.29
CA ALA A 302 20.93 16.05 0.98
C ALA A 302 19.85 15.58 1.96
N VAL A 303 18.62 15.30 1.48
CA VAL A 303 17.53 14.71 2.28
C VAL A 303 17.98 13.40 2.91
N TYR A 304 18.58 12.52 2.11
CA TYR A 304 19.07 11.23 2.61
C TYR A 304 20.20 11.40 3.63
N ARG A 305 21.18 12.28 3.37
CA ARG A 305 22.28 12.49 4.32
C ARG A 305 21.80 13.08 5.65
N LEU A 306 20.87 14.03 5.63
CA LEU A 306 20.26 14.57 6.85
C LEU A 306 19.40 13.54 7.57
N TRP A 307 18.71 12.67 6.81
CA TRP A 307 17.95 11.55 7.38
C TRP A 307 18.83 10.61 8.20
N GLN A 308 20.04 10.28 7.71
CA GLN A 308 20.95 9.34 8.36
C GLN A 308 21.56 9.86 9.68
N ILE A 309 21.42 11.14 10.00
CA ILE A 309 22.06 11.76 11.19
C ILE A 309 21.08 12.57 12.06
N GLY A 310 19.78 12.51 11.74
CA GLY A 310 18.79 13.43 12.31
C GLY A 310 18.38 13.12 13.76
N TRP A 311 18.55 11.88 14.23
CA TRP A 311 18.14 11.47 15.58
C TRP A 311 19.31 11.56 16.57
N ILE A 312 19.15 12.31 17.66
CA ILE A 312 20.16 12.56 18.69
C ILE A 312 19.56 12.27 20.07
N ASP A 313 20.30 11.57 20.91
CA ASP A 313 19.92 11.21 22.29
C ASP A 313 21.17 11.12 23.20
N GLU A 314 20.99 10.92 24.51
CA GLU A 314 22.07 10.78 25.50
C GLU A 314 23.09 9.69 25.14
N GLY A 315 22.68 8.65 24.40
CA GLY A 315 23.57 7.57 23.93
C GLY A 315 24.17 7.76 22.53
N PHE A 316 23.71 8.74 21.75
CA PHE A 316 24.04 8.90 20.33
C PHE A 316 24.25 10.38 19.96
N GLU A 317 25.18 11.05 20.65
CA GLU A 317 25.43 12.49 20.49
C GLU A 317 25.94 12.89 19.09
N GLN A 318 26.42 11.94 18.27
CA GLN A 318 26.89 12.19 16.90
C GLN A 318 25.78 12.10 15.83
N GLY A 319 24.56 11.72 16.23
CA GLY A 319 23.39 11.55 15.36
C GLY A 319 23.33 10.16 14.70
N THR A 320 22.13 9.58 14.64
CA THR A 320 21.80 8.34 13.91
C THR A 320 20.61 8.55 12.97
N SER A 321 20.23 7.50 12.24
CA SER A 321 19.15 7.53 11.27
C SER A 321 17.79 7.80 11.93
N LEU A 322 17.03 8.73 11.37
CA LEU A 322 15.63 8.98 11.75
C LEU A 322 14.73 7.75 11.53
N ALA A 323 15.18 6.74 10.77
CA ALA A 323 14.42 5.51 10.57
C ALA A 323 14.46 4.55 11.77
N ASP A 324 15.44 4.72 12.66
CA ASP A 324 15.63 3.79 13.78
C ASP A 324 14.52 3.96 14.84
N ASP A 325 13.91 5.14 14.90
CA ASP A 325 12.70 5.43 15.70
C ASP A 325 11.52 5.87 14.79
N PRO A 326 10.40 5.11 14.75
CA PRO A 326 9.22 5.44 13.96
C PRO A 326 8.60 6.79 14.31
N TRP A 327 8.79 7.29 15.54
CA TRP A 327 8.29 8.60 15.93
C TRP A 327 8.89 9.68 15.03
N TRP A 328 10.19 9.62 14.77
CA TRP A 328 10.86 10.60 13.91
C TRP A 328 10.49 10.42 12.43
N VAL A 329 10.18 9.19 12.00
CA VAL A 329 9.56 8.94 10.69
C VAL A 329 8.19 9.61 10.58
N VAL A 330 7.36 9.50 11.62
CA VAL A 330 6.03 10.15 11.69
C VAL A 330 6.18 11.66 11.67
N VAL A 331 7.09 12.24 12.46
CA VAL A 331 7.34 13.69 12.43
C VAL A 331 7.81 14.13 11.04
N THR A 332 8.74 13.39 10.42
CA THR A 332 9.22 13.70 9.07
C THR A 332 8.11 13.63 8.01
N ALA A 333 7.30 12.56 8.04
CA ALA A 333 6.18 12.38 7.13
C ALA A 333 5.08 13.42 7.35
N THR A 334 4.78 13.75 8.61
CA THR A 334 3.79 14.77 8.98
C THR A 334 4.27 16.16 8.57
N SER A 335 5.56 16.48 8.69
CA SER A 335 6.09 17.74 8.19
C SER A 335 6.10 17.82 6.66
N TYR A 336 6.35 16.71 5.96
CA TYR A 336 6.21 16.61 4.51
C TYR A 336 4.76 16.82 4.04
N VAL A 337 3.82 16.05 4.61
CA VAL A 337 2.40 16.08 4.25
C VAL A 337 1.76 17.40 4.72
N GLY A 338 2.00 17.81 5.96
CA GLY A 338 1.54 19.07 6.53
C GLY A 338 2.06 20.28 5.79
N GLY A 339 3.34 20.29 5.38
CA GLY A 339 3.87 21.34 4.51
C GLY A 339 3.20 21.38 3.13
N SER A 340 2.83 20.21 2.58
CA SER A 340 2.10 20.12 1.31
C SER A 340 0.64 20.60 1.43
N ALA A 341 0.01 20.38 2.59
CA ALA A 341 -1.36 20.79 2.90
C ALA A 341 -1.44 22.29 3.25
N ALA A 342 -0.51 22.81 4.05
CA ALA A 342 -0.43 24.21 4.46
C ALA A 342 -0.34 25.18 3.27
N LYS A 343 0.32 24.76 2.18
CA LYS A 343 0.41 25.56 0.94
C LYS A 343 -0.93 25.63 0.18
N ARG A 344 -1.84 24.67 0.37
CA ARG A 344 -3.20 24.68 -0.22
C ARG A 344 -4.18 25.52 0.62
N THR A 345 -3.95 25.64 1.93
CA THR A 345 -4.84 26.34 2.88
C THR A 345 -4.47 27.80 3.15
N TRP A 346 -3.25 28.25 2.83
CA TRP A 346 -2.81 29.66 3.05
C TRP A 346 -3.47 30.71 2.13
N ARG A 347 -4.65 30.42 1.58
CA ARG A 347 -5.48 31.37 0.83
C ARG A 347 -6.88 31.58 1.44
N ARG A 348 -7.22 30.97 2.59
CA ARG A 348 -8.51 31.21 3.27
C ARG A 348 -8.42 31.14 4.80
N SER A 349 -8.99 32.19 5.42
CA SER A 349 -9.56 32.39 6.76
C SER A 349 -8.91 31.79 8.03
N THR A 350 -8.84 32.63 9.06
CA THR A 350 -8.46 32.40 10.48
C THR A 350 -9.13 31.21 11.18
N ARG A 351 -10.18 30.61 10.61
CA ARG A 351 -10.84 29.40 11.13
C ARG A 351 -9.97 28.15 11.03
N ASP A 352 -9.11 28.06 10.02
CA ASP A 352 -8.30 26.86 9.76
C ASP A 352 -7.06 26.77 10.69
N THR A 353 -6.57 27.91 11.17
CA THR A 353 -5.49 27.96 12.17
C THR A 353 -5.96 27.46 13.53
N LEU A 354 -7.21 27.76 13.91
CA LEU A 354 -7.83 27.23 15.12
C LEU A 354 -8.05 25.72 15.02
N LEU A 355 -8.43 25.20 13.86
CA LEU A 355 -8.56 23.76 13.63
C LEU A 355 -7.21 23.04 13.68
N ALA A 356 -6.14 23.64 13.16
CA ALA A 356 -4.78 23.07 13.26
C ALA A 356 -4.26 23.03 14.71
N VAL A 357 -4.53 24.08 15.50
CA VAL A 357 -4.18 24.11 16.94
C VAL A 357 -5.05 23.13 17.73
N LEU A 358 -6.33 22.99 17.38
CA LEU A 358 -7.24 22.01 17.96
C LEU A 358 -6.78 20.58 17.64
N PHE A 359 -6.30 20.33 16.42
CA PHE A 359 -5.76 19.03 16.02
C PHE A 359 -4.46 18.71 16.75
N LEU A 360 -3.56 19.69 16.94
CA LEU A 360 -2.33 19.52 17.71
C LEU A 360 -2.58 19.32 19.20
N THR A 361 -3.57 20.00 19.78
CA THR A 361 -3.98 19.79 21.18
C THR A 361 -4.72 18.48 21.37
N ILE A 362 -5.56 18.05 20.42
CA ILE A 362 -6.16 16.72 20.41
C ILE A 362 -5.06 15.65 20.31
N CYS A 363 -4.07 15.79 19.42
CA CYS A 363 -2.95 14.85 19.36
C CYS A 363 -2.08 14.83 20.64
N LEU A 364 -1.86 15.97 21.29
CA LEU A 364 -1.11 16.06 22.55
C LEU A 364 -1.88 15.50 23.76
N VAL A 365 -3.21 15.69 23.79
CA VAL A 365 -4.11 15.14 24.83
C VAL A 365 -4.32 13.65 24.61
N SER A 366 -4.51 13.20 23.37
CA SER A 366 -4.53 11.77 23.00
C SER A 366 -3.21 11.09 23.32
N TYR A 367 -2.06 11.78 23.17
CA TYR A 367 -0.77 11.25 23.58
C TYR A 367 -0.60 11.21 25.10
N ARG A 368 -1.07 12.21 25.87
CA ARG A 368 -1.02 12.13 27.34
C ARG A 368 -1.91 11.03 27.92
N VAL A 369 -3.09 10.83 27.32
CA VAL A 369 -4.01 9.72 27.68
C VAL A 369 -3.44 8.36 27.23
N ALA A 370 -2.73 8.29 26.10
CA ALA A 370 -2.02 7.09 25.66
C ALA A 370 -0.70 6.81 26.44
N SER A 371 -0.03 7.84 26.97
CA SER A 371 1.24 7.70 27.71
C SER A 371 1.07 7.23 29.16
N GLY A 372 -0.16 7.22 29.69
CA GLY A 372 -0.49 6.54 30.95
C GLY A 372 -0.94 5.08 30.75
N ALA A 373 -1.23 4.68 29.51
CA ALA A 373 -1.82 3.39 29.21
C ALA A 373 -1.43 2.98 27.79
N SER A 374 -0.23 2.43 27.61
CA SER A 374 0.14 1.43 26.59
C SER A 374 1.65 1.41 26.36
N PHE A 375 2.33 0.61 27.16
CA PHE A 375 3.52 -0.10 26.70
C PHE A 375 3.03 -1.20 25.73
N HIS A 376 3.65 -1.27 24.55
CA HIS A 376 3.65 -2.39 23.58
C HIS A 376 2.44 -2.62 22.65
N VAL A 377 2.55 -2.13 21.41
CA VAL A 377 2.43 -2.96 20.17
C VAL A 377 3.33 -2.37 19.07
N ARG A 378 4.46 -3.03 18.76
CA ARG A 378 5.15 -2.95 17.46
C ARG A 378 5.12 -4.37 16.87
N ALA A 379 4.48 -4.54 15.73
CA ALA A 379 4.62 -5.75 14.91
C ALA A 379 5.99 -5.72 14.22
N LEU A 380 6.76 -6.79 14.46
CA LEU A 380 8.09 -7.03 13.96
C LEU A 380 8.09 -7.30 12.45
N ARG A 381 8.96 -6.59 11.72
CA ARG A 381 9.78 -7.23 10.67
C ARG A 381 10.99 -7.82 11.39
N CYS A 382 11.19 -9.13 11.28
CA CYS A 382 12.33 -9.79 11.89
C CYS A 382 13.41 -10.13 10.85
N SER A 383 14.66 -10.02 11.32
CA SER A 383 15.93 -10.52 10.78
C SER A 383 16.82 -9.50 10.04
N HIS A 384 18.05 -9.16 10.46
CA HIS A 384 18.88 -9.54 11.62
C HIS A 384 20.07 -8.54 11.71
N SER A 385 20.39 -8.00 12.89
CA SER A 385 21.77 -7.83 13.39
C SER A 385 21.75 -7.49 14.89
N HIS A 386 22.33 -8.37 15.71
CA HIS A 386 22.34 -8.34 17.17
C HIS A 386 23.08 -7.13 17.79
N GLY A 387 22.44 -6.52 18.80
CA GLY A 387 23.07 -5.85 19.94
C GLY A 387 22.20 -6.15 21.17
N ARG A 388 22.80 -6.76 22.20
CA ARG A 388 22.17 -7.50 23.31
C ARG A 388 21.06 -6.74 24.07
N GLY A 389 19.84 -7.26 23.95
CA GLY A 389 18.74 -7.17 24.90
C GLY A 389 17.81 -8.35 24.59
N ASP A 390 17.46 -9.17 25.59
CA ASP A 390 16.80 -10.46 25.36
C ASP A 390 15.48 -10.31 24.57
N PRO A 391 15.22 -11.17 23.56
CA PRO A 391 14.01 -11.12 22.74
C PRO A 391 12.75 -11.41 23.59
N PRO A 392 11.54 -10.95 23.18
CA PRO A 392 10.31 -11.41 23.80
C PRO A 392 10.29 -12.94 23.75
N LEU A 393 10.21 -13.56 24.93
CA LEU A 393 10.34 -15.00 25.09
C LEU A 393 9.26 -15.69 24.25
N ALA A 394 9.70 -16.51 23.28
CA ALA A 394 8.81 -17.40 22.56
C ALA A 394 8.19 -18.37 23.58
N VAL A 395 6.85 -18.46 23.59
CA VAL A 395 6.12 -19.28 24.54
C VAL A 395 5.72 -20.58 23.85
N THR A 396 6.13 -21.70 24.43
CA THR A 396 5.65 -23.04 24.02
C THR A 396 4.73 -23.55 25.12
N TYR A 397 3.55 -24.03 24.74
CA TYR A 397 2.58 -24.58 25.68
C TYR A 397 2.73 -26.12 25.77
N PRO A 398 2.46 -26.73 26.94
CA PRO A 398 2.49 -28.19 27.06
C PRO A 398 1.61 -28.88 26.00
N GLY A 399 2.17 -29.88 25.33
CA GLY A 399 1.49 -30.61 24.25
C GLY A 399 1.43 -29.89 22.90
N GLU A 400 1.91 -28.65 22.79
CA GLU A 400 2.11 -27.96 21.51
C GLU A 400 3.54 -28.22 20.99
N GLN A 401 3.69 -28.41 19.67
CA GLN A 401 5.00 -28.57 19.00
C GLN A 401 5.44 -27.27 18.29
N ILE A 402 4.84 -26.15 18.66
CA ILE A 402 5.05 -24.85 18.06
C ILE A 402 5.30 -23.79 19.14
N ALA A 403 6.19 -22.85 18.84
CA ALA A 403 6.44 -21.71 19.70
C ALA A 403 5.67 -20.48 19.18
N TRP A 404 5.01 -19.79 20.10
CA TRP A 404 4.22 -18.58 19.82
C TRP A 404 4.96 -17.33 20.26
N THR A 405 4.79 -16.26 19.51
CA THR A 405 5.24 -14.93 19.90
C THR A 405 4.01 -14.02 20.05
N PRO A 406 3.86 -13.30 21.18
CA PRO A 406 2.82 -12.29 21.30
C PRO A 406 2.97 -11.23 20.19
N CYS A 407 1.90 -10.97 19.44
CA CYS A 407 1.93 -10.02 18.33
C CYS A 407 0.85 -8.93 18.39
N GLY A 408 0.14 -8.84 19.51
CA GLY A 408 -0.78 -7.75 19.81
C GLY A 408 -1.88 -8.17 20.76
N THR A 409 -2.88 -7.30 20.89
CA THR A 409 -4.12 -7.59 21.58
C THR A 409 -5.31 -7.16 20.73
N LEU A 410 -6.42 -7.88 20.84
CA LEU A 410 -7.67 -7.56 20.16
C LEU A 410 -8.83 -7.75 21.15
N ALA A 411 -9.59 -6.68 21.41
CA ALA A 411 -10.69 -6.68 22.39
C ALA A 411 -10.30 -7.30 23.75
N ASN A 412 -9.16 -6.86 24.30
CA ASN A 412 -8.55 -7.35 25.56
C ASN A 412 -8.14 -8.83 25.57
N ARG A 413 -8.10 -9.49 24.40
CA ARG A 413 -7.55 -10.85 24.25
C ARG A 413 -6.15 -10.77 23.64
N THR A 414 -5.30 -11.74 23.98
CA THR A 414 -3.94 -11.83 23.45
C THR A 414 -3.95 -12.40 22.04
N LEU A 415 -3.23 -11.76 21.12
CA LEU A 415 -2.90 -12.30 19.80
C LEU A 415 -1.52 -12.94 19.83
N GLU A 416 -1.44 -14.17 19.32
CA GLU A 416 -0.23 -14.95 19.19
C GLU A 416 0.04 -15.26 17.73
N CYS A 417 1.27 -15.02 17.29
CA CYS A 417 1.72 -15.29 15.94
C CYS A 417 2.74 -16.42 15.94
N SER A 418 2.67 -17.27 14.92
CA SER A 418 3.70 -18.26 14.64
C SER A 418 3.76 -18.59 13.16
N THR A 419 4.65 -19.50 12.77
CA THR A 419 4.79 -19.97 11.40
C THR A 419 5.19 -21.44 11.44
N ILE A 420 4.49 -22.27 10.67
CA ILE A 420 4.87 -23.67 10.45
C ILE A 420 5.49 -23.85 9.07
N THR A 421 6.23 -24.94 8.93
CA THR A 421 6.79 -25.37 7.65
C THR A 421 6.08 -26.65 7.23
N VAL A 422 5.62 -26.70 5.99
CA VAL A 422 4.90 -27.84 5.40
C VAL A 422 5.56 -28.25 4.09
N PRO A 423 5.58 -29.54 3.72
CA PRO A 423 6.16 -29.97 2.45
C PRO A 423 5.44 -29.36 1.26
N MET A 424 6.18 -29.15 0.16
CA MET A 424 5.61 -28.72 -1.11
C MET A 424 4.55 -29.72 -1.59
N ASP A 425 4.82 -31.01 -1.49
CA ASP A 425 3.90 -32.10 -1.80
C ASP A 425 3.71 -33.05 -0.61
N HIS A 426 2.50 -33.06 -0.05
CA HIS A 426 2.11 -33.99 1.01
C HIS A 426 1.86 -35.42 0.52
N PHE A 427 1.55 -35.60 -0.76
CA PHE A 427 1.10 -36.88 -1.31
C PHE A 427 2.22 -37.65 -2.01
N ASN A 428 3.36 -36.99 -2.30
CA ASN A 428 4.54 -37.65 -2.84
C ASN A 428 5.85 -36.98 -2.37
N ALA A 429 6.52 -37.63 -1.42
CA ALA A 429 7.76 -37.13 -0.83
C ALA A 429 8.92 -36.96 -1.81
N SER A 430 8.92 -37.67 -2.95
CA SER A 430 9.98 -37.54 -3.97
C SER A 430 9.98 -36.17 -4.64
N ASN A 431 8.81 -35.52 -4.74
CA ASN A 431 8.67 -34.17 -5.30
C ASN A 431 9.29 -33.09 -4.40
N ASN A 432 9.49 -33.39 -3.11
CA ASN A 432 10.14 -32.48 -2.16
C ASN A 432 11.67 -32.49 -2.26
N GLN A 433 12.24 -33.34 -3.11
CA GLN A 433 13.68 -33.51 -3.30
C GLN A 433 14.15 -32.94 -4.66
N PRO A 434 15.44 -32.54 -4.78
CA PRO A 434 16.39 -32.33 -3.68
C PRO A 434 16.07 -31.06 -2.87
N GLY A 435 16.54 -31.01 -1.62
CA GLY A 435 16.59 -29.75 -0.84
C GLY A 435 15.41 -29.50 0.10
N ASN A 436 14.56 -30.50 0.36
CA ASN A 436 13.43 -30.41 1.30
C ASN A 436 12.54 -29.18 1.02
N LYS A 437 11.98 -29.13 -0.19
CA LYS A 437 11.15 -28.02 -0.68
C LYS A 437 9.89 -27.89 0.17
N ASN A 438 9.77 -26.78 0.88
CA ASN A 438 8.67 -26.53 1.82
C ASN A 438 8.02 -25.16 1.61
N PHE A 439 6.73 -25.07 1.94
CA PHE A 439 6.05 -23.80 2.17
C PHE A 439 6.16 -23.41 3.65
N THR A 440 6.21 -22.11 3.92
CA THR A 440 6.02 -21.55 5.26
C THR A 440 4.62 -20.96 5.38
N ILE A 441 3.87 -21.38 6.39
CA ILE A 441 2.47 -21.02 6.62
C ILE A 441 2.37 -20.18 7.90
N PRO A 442 2.04 -18.88 7.80
CA PRO A 442 1.86 -18.03 8.97
C PRO A 442 0.53 -18.35 9.66
N LEU A 443 0.57 -18.33 10.99
CA LEU A 443 -0.55 -18.62 11.88
C LEU A 443 -0.81 -17.42 12.79
N LEU A 444 -2.08 -17.13 13.03
CA LEU A 444 -2.53 -16.14 14.01
C LEU A 444 -3.59 -16.77 14.91
N ARG A 445 -3.35 -16.74 16.23
CA ARG A 445 -4.24 -17.25 17.26
C ARG A 445 -4.72 -16.13 18.17
N LEU A 446 -6.03 -15.94 18.26
CA LEU A 446 -6.68 -15.13 19.29
C LEU A 446 -7.00 -16.02 20.48
N ARG A 447 -6.31 -15.80 21.60
CA ARG A 447 -6.50 -16.62 22.81
C ARG A 447 -7.88 -16.41 23.42
N SER A 448 -8.42 -17.50 23.95
CA SER A 448 -9.57 -17.42 24.86
C SER A 448 -9.13 -16.77 26.18
N PRO A 449 -9.97 -15.93 26.81
CA PRO A 449 -9.72 -15.44 28.16
C PRO A 449 -9.73 -16.57 29.20
N ASN A 450 -10.46 -17.66 28.93
CA ASN A 450 -10.57 -18.83 29.82
C ASN A 450 -9.60 -19.95 29.41
N ALA A 451 -8.48 -19.59 28.76
CA ALA A 451 -7.51 -20.54 28.24
C ALA A 451 -6.94 -21.45 29.34
N THR A 452 -7.10 -22.76 29.17
CA THR A 452 -6.52 -23.76 30.06
C THR A 452 -5.57 -24.65 29.27
N THR A 453 -4.41 -24.96 29.87
CA THR A 453 -3.35 -25.82 29.29
C THR A 453 -3.15 -27.11 30.07
N ALA A 454 -4.01 -27.39 31.05
CA ALA A 454 -3.98 -28.62 31.83
C ALA A 454 -4.33 -29.84 30.96
N ALA A 455 -3.62 -30.95 31.18
CA ALA A 455 -3.85 -32.21 30.48
C ALA A 455 -5.31 -32.68 30.70
N GLY A 456 -6.02 -32.97 29.59
CA GLY A 456 -7.43 -33.37 29.61
C GLY A 456 -8.46 -32.23 29.68
N ALA A 457 -8.02 -30.96 29.75
CA ALA A 457 -8.89 -29.78 29.78
C ALA A 457 -8.35 -28.63 28.90
N ARG A 458 -7.62 -28.98 27.82
CA ARG A 458 -7.04 -27.99 26.90
C ARG A 458 -8.15 -27.25 26.16
N THR A 459 -8.03 -25.93 26.08
CA THR A 459 -8.94 -25.13 25.23
C THR A 459 -8.68 -25.46 23.75
N PRO A 460 -9.68 -25.97 23.00
CA PRO A 460 -9.51 -26.30 21.59
C PRO A 460 -9.32 -25.05 20.71
N ASN A 461 -8.64 -25.24 19.59
CA ASN A 461 -8.47 -24.25 18.53
C ASN A 461 -9.55 -24.48 17.46
N LEU A 462 -10.40 -23.47 17.26
CA LEU A 462 -11.31 -23.38 16.13
C LEU A 462 -10.56 -22.76 14.95
N LEU A 463 -10.28 -23.58 13.93
CA LEU A 463 -9.65 -23.12 12.70
C LEU A 463 -10.65 -22.36 11.84
N LEU A 464 -10.29 -21.16 11.40
CA LEU A 464 -11.13 -20.29 10.59
C LEU A 464 -10.51 -20.04 9.22
N ASN A 465 -11.33 -19.99 8.18
CA ASN A 465 -10.90 -19.57 6.84
C ASN A 465 -11.93 -18.63 6.19
N PRO A 466 -11.52 -17.43 5.73
CA PRO A 466 -12.45 -16.44 5.17
C PRO A 466 -12.94 -16.74 3.75
N GLY A 467 -12.30 -17.66 3.04
CA GLY A 467 -12.59 -17.89 1.63
C GLY A 467 -11.76 -17.03 0.68
N GLY A 468 -12.39 -16.58 -0.40
CA GLY A 468 -11.76 -15.96 -1.58
C GLY A 468 -11.91 -16.85 -2.82
N PRO A 469 -10.99 -17.80 -3.11
CA PRO A 469 -9.72 -18.07 -2.44
C PRO A 469 -8.73 -16.90 -2.52
N GLY A 470 -7.60 -17.02 -1.84
CA GLY A 470 -6.58 -15.96 -1.79
C GLY A 470 -6.82 -14.91 -0.69
N GLY A 471 -7.91 -15.04 0.08
CA GLY A 471 -8.12 -14.27 1.31
C GLY A 471 -7.15 -14.66 2.42
N SER A 472 -6.68 -13.67 3.18
CA SER A 472 -5.75 -13.88 4.30
C SER A 472 -6.50 -14.25 5.58
N GLY A 473 -6.22 -15.43 6.11
CA GLY A 473 -6.79 -15.87 7.38
C GLY A 473 -6.26 -15.07 8.57
N THR A 474 -5.00 -14.64 8.49
CA THR A 474 -4.41 -13.77 9.53
C THR A 474 -5.09 -12.39 9.55
N GLU A 475 -5.29 -11.75 8.39
CA GLU A 475 -6.05 -10.50 8.31
C GLU A 475 -7.50 -10.67 8.78
N PHE A 476 -8.11 -11.81 8.47
CA PHE A 476 -9.47 -12.12 8.88
C PHE A 476 -9.65 -12.09 10.40
N ILE A 477 -8.76 -12.75 11.16
CA ILE A 477 -8.78 -12.68 12.63
C ILE A 477 -8.50 -11.27 13.14
N TYR A 478 -7.55 -10.55 12.54
CA TYR A 478 -7.24 -9.19 12.97
C TYR A 478 -8.46 -8.26 12.86
N ARG A 479 -9.21 -8.37 11.76
CA ARG A 479 -10.38 -7.52 11.50
C ARG A 479 -11.63 -7.95 12.25
N ARG A 480 -11.83 -9.27 12.41
CA ARG A 480 -13.14 -9.85 12.79
C ARG A 480 -13.11 -10.81 13.95
N GLY A 481 -11.91 -11.12 14.44
CA GLY A 481 -11.72 -12.08 15.53
C GLY A 481 -12.50 -11.70 16.79
N ALA A 482 -12.67 -10.41 17.07
CA ALA A 482 -13.46 -9.94 18.21
C ALA A 482 -14.95 -10.30 18.07
N GLN A 483 -15.55 -10.01 16.92
CA GLN A 483 -16.96 -10.28 16.64
C GLN A 483 -17.21 -11.79 16.52
N LEU A 484 -16.33 -12.52 15.86
CA LEU A 484 -16.39 -13.98 15.79
C LEU A 484 -16.26 -14.61 17.17
N ALA A 485 -15.34 -14.12 18.02
CA ALA A 485 -15.21 -14.60 19.40
C ALA A 485 -16.44 -14.29 20.24
N ALA A 486 -17.16 -13.20 19.97
CA ALA A 486 -18.43 -12.92 20.64
C ALA A 486 -19.51 -13.95 20.28
N ILE A 487 -19.60 -14.36 19.02
CA ILE A 487 -20.55 -15.38 18.53
C ILE A 487 -20.17 -16.78 19.02
N VAL A 488 -18.89 -17.15 18.87
CA VAL A 488 -18.38 -18.47 19.26
C VAL A 488 -18.38 -18.62 20.77
N GLY A 489 -17.99 -17.59 21.52
CA GLY A 489 -17.81 -17.64 22.96
C GLY A 489 -16.38 -18.01 23.39
N ASP A 490 -16.20 -18.17 24.69
CA ASP A 490 -14.86 -18.26 25.32
C ASP A 490 -14.33 -19.70 25.45
N GLY A 491 -14.98 -20.67 24.84
CA GLY A 491 -14.57 -22.08 24.88
C GLY A 491 -13.48 -22.43 23.89
N PHE A 492 -13.14 -21.53 22.97
CA PHE A 492 -12.23 -21.80 21.86
C PHE A 492 -11.15 -20.72 21.73
N HIS A 493 -9.95 -21.13 21.35
CA HIS A 493 -9.02 -20.24 20.68
C HIS A 493 -9.48 -20.07 19.23
N LEU A 494 -9.47 -18.84 18.70
CA LEU A 494 -9.70 -18.65 17.27
C LEU A 494 -8.35 -18.68 16.58
N LEU A 495 -8.14 -19.67 15.71
CA LEU A 495 -6.90 -19.87 14.99
C LEU A 495 -7.17 -19.70 13.49
N SER A 496 -6.33 -18.96 12.79
CA SER A 496 -6.37 -18.91 11.33
C SER A 496 -4.97 -18.87 10.75
N PHE A 497 -4.90 -19.09 9.45
CA PHE A 497 -3.66 -19.19 8.70
C PHE A 497 -3.85 -18.61 7.30
N ASP A 498 -2.76 -18.14 6.70
CA ASP A 498 -2.77 -17.86 5.27
C ASP A 498 -2.47 -19.17 4.53
N PRO A 499 -3.33 -19.66 3.63
CA PRO A 499 -3.04 -20.88 2.85
C PRO A 499 -1.70 -20.81 2.10
N ARG A 500 -1.15 -21.96 1.70
CA ARG A 500 0.06 -22.00 0.86
C ARG A 500 -0.06 -21.09 -0.36
N GLY A 501 0.96 -20.28 -0.63
CA GLY A 501 0.95 -19.30 -1.71
C GLY A 501 0.14 -18.02 -1.46
N VAL A 502 -0.64 -17.93 -0.38
CA VAL A 502 -1.51 -16.79 -0.08
C VAL A 502 -0.85 -15.81 0.88
N ASN A 503 -0.97 -14.51 0.59
CA ASN A 503 -0.54 -13.39 1.43
C ASN A 503 0.83 -13.56 2.14
N GLY A 504 0.85 -13.89 3.44
CA GLY A 504 2.05 -14.07 4.23
C GLY A 504 2.83 -15.36 3.94
N SER A 505 2.20 -16.36 3.32
CA SER A 505 2.82 -17.65 3.00
C SER A 505 3.94 -17.53 1.97
N ARG A 506 4.96 -18.36 2.11
CA ARG A 506 6.11 -18.41 1.18
C ARG A 506 6.37 -19.83 0.67
N PRO A 507 6.77 -19.99 -0.61
CA PRO A 507 6.76 -18.96 -1.65
C PRO A 507 5.35 -18.43 -1.92
N ALA A 508 5.24 -17.13 -2.19
CA ALA A 508 3.95 -16.48 -2.48
C ALA A 508 3.57 -16.74 -3.94
N ALA A 509 2.32 -17.12 -4.19
CA ALA A 509 1.82 -17.35 -5.54
C ALA A 509 1.76 -16.03 -6.32
N ARG A 510 2.56 -15.93 -7.38
CA ARG A 510 2.73 -14.72 -8.19
C ARG A 510 2.93 -15.07 -9.65
N CYS A 511 2.34 -14.28 -10.53
CA CYS A 511 2.58 -14.33 -11.97
C CYS A 511 3.54 -13.24 -12.45
N TYR A 512 3.86 -12.29 -11.58
CA TYR A 512 4.71 -11.15 -11.89
C TYR A 512 5.89 -11.11 -10.91
N PRO A 513 7.12 -10.84 -11.39
CA PRO A 513 8.30 -10.73 -10.52
C PRO A 513 8.16 -9.60 -9.49
N THR A 514 7.61 -8.46 -9.90
CA THR A 514 7.45 -7.27 -9.05
C THR A 514 6.03 -6.68 -9.13
N ARG A 515 5.68 -5.85 -8.14
CA ARG A 515 4.41 -5.08 -8.16
C ARG A 515 4.36 -4.06 -9.31
N ASP A 516 5.51 -3.56 -9.78
CA ASP A 516 5.58 -2.68 -10.95
C ASP A 516 5.29 -3.42 -12.24
N ASP A 517 5.77 -4.66 -12.36
CA ASP A 517 5.46 -5.53 -13.49
C ASP A 517 3.97 -5.85 -13.53
N ARG A 518 3.36 -6.23 -12.40
CA ARG A 518 1.90 -6.41 -12.30
C ARG A 518 1.15 -5.17 -12.74
N ARG A 519 1.50 -3.97 -12.24
CA ARG A 519 0.83 -2.72 -12.63
C ARG A 519 0.93 -2.40 -14.12
N ARG A 520 2.03 -2.78 -14.78
CA ARG A 520 2.22 -2.51 -16.22
C ARG A 520 1.60 -3.58 -17.13
N LEU A 521 1.60 -4.83 -16.69
CA LEU A 521 1.26 -5.99 -17.53
C LEU A 521 -0.11 -6.59 -17.23
N ALA A 522 -0.68 -6.35 -16.04
CA ALA A 522 -2.00 -6.87 -15.67
C ALA A 522 -3.16 -6.06 -16.27
N ALA A 523 -2.90 -4.86 -16.79
CA ALA A 523 -3.91 -4.03 -17.43
C ALA A 523 -4.29 -4.65 -18.79
N VAL A 524 -5.46 -5.29 -18.83
CA VAL A 524 -6.08 -5.88 -20.02
C VAL A 524 -7.55 -5.48 -20.06
N ARG A 525 -8.12 -5.34 -21.26
CA ARG A 525 -9.58 -5.21 -21.38
C ARG A 525 -10.23 -6.58 -21.21
N ASP A 526 -11.17 -6.69 -20.29
CA ASP A 526 -11.87 -7.94 -19.96
C ASP A 526 -13.31 -7.72 -19.49
N LYS A 527 -13.93 -6.61 -19.89
CA LYS A 527 -15.25 -6.19 -19.42
C LYS A 527 -16.35 -6.49 -20.43
N LYS A 528 -15.99 -6.63 -21.72
CA LYS A 528 -16.92 -6.90 -22.82
C LYS A 528 -16.59 -8.26 -23.46
N PRO A 529 -17.37 -9.32 -23.17
CA PRO A 529 -17.06 -10.69 -23.58
C PRO A 529 -16.70 -10.86 -25.05
N VAL A 530 -17.39 -10.18 -25.98
CA VAL A 530 -17.14 -10.33 -27.42
C VAL A 530 -16.01 -9.40 -27.87
N GLU A 531 -16.12 -8.10 -27.58
CA GLU A 531 -15.23 -7.05 -28.09
C GLU A 531 -13.80 -7.14 -27.52
N ASP A 532 -13.67 -7.54 -26.25
CA ASP A 532 -12.37 -7.61 -25.58
C ASP A 532 -11.70 -8.98 -25.77
N SER A 533 -12.44 -10.00 -26.23
CA SER A 533 -11.95 -11.38 -26.34
C SER A 533 -10.68 -11.56 -27.16
N GLY A 534 -10.48 -10.75 -28.21
CA GLY A 534 -9.29 -10.85 -29.06
C GLY A 534 -8.01 -10.46 -28.31
N GLU A 535 -8.06 -9.37 -27.56
CA GLU A 535 -6.96 -8.92 -26.70
C GLU A 535 -6.76 -9.89 -25.53
N LEU A 536 -7.85 -10.29 -24.87
CA LEU A 536 -7.81 -11.19 -23.73
C LEU A 536 -7.24 -12.56 -24.09
N TRP A 537 -7.59 -13.11 -25.26
CA TRP A 537 -7.01 -14.36 -25.77
C TRP A 537 -5.49 -14.27 -25.95
N ALA A 538 -5.01 -13.21 -26.60
CA ALA A 538 -3.57 -13.01 -26.81
C ALA A 538 -2.83 -12.72 -25.49
N TRP A 539 -3.46 -11.97 -24.59
CA TRP A 539 -2.89 -11.64 -23.29
C TRP A 539 -2.79 -12.87 -22.38
N THR A 540 -3.84 -13.70 -22.31
CA THR A 540 -3.86 -14.88 -21.43
C THR A 540 -2.79 -15.89 -21.78
N ALA A 541 -2.48 -16.11 -23.06
CA ALA A 541 -1.37 -16.96 -23.48
C ALA A 541 -0.01 -16.53 -22.90
N ASN A 542 0.21 -15.22 -22.76
CA ASN A 542 1.43 -14.67 -22.14
C ASN A 542 1.36 -14.71 -20.61
N PHE A 543 0.19 -14.37 -20.06
CA PHE A 543 -0.04 -14.33 -18.61
C PHE A 543 0.22 -15.68 -17.94
N VAL A 544 -0.34 -16.77 -18.49
CA VAL A 544 -0.18 -18.12 -17.92
C VAL A 544 1.27 -18.61 -17.99
N GLN A 545 2.01 -18.22 -19.04
CA GLN A 545 3.43 -18.50 -19.16
C GLN A 545 4.23 -17.72 -18.10
N ALA A 546 3.91 -16.45 -17.85
CA ALA A 546 4.50 -15.66 -16.78
C ALA A 546 4.22 -16.25 -15.39
N CYS A 547 3.02 -16.79 -15.15
CA CYS A 547 2.69 -17.55 -13.94
C CYS A 547 3.60 -18.76 -13.75
N ARG A 548 3.76 -19.57 -14.81
CA ARG A 548 4.64 -20.75 -14.79
C ARG A 548 6.09 -20.35 -14.55
N ASP A 549 6.61 -19.34 -15.24
CA ASP A 549 8.02 -18.95 -15.14
C ASP A 549 8.35 -18.31 -13.78
N THR A 550 7.41 -17.56 -13.22
CA THR A 550 7.60 -16.91 -11.91
C THR A 550 7.56 -17.91 -10.76
N MET A 551 6.62 -18.88 -10.80
CA MET A 551 6.47 -19.86 -9.72
C MET A 551 7.32 -21.12 -9.91
N GLY A 552 7.74 -21.42 -11.13
CA GLY A 552 8.35 -22.70 -11.47
C GLY A 552 7.48 -23.88 -11.03
N GLU A 553 8.10 -24.90 -10.43
CA GLU A 553 7.42 -26.10 -9.94
C GLU A 553 6.44 -25.83 -8.79
N TRP A 554 6.70 -24.82 -7.96
CA TRP A 554 5.88 -24.50 -6.78
C TRP A 554 4.44 -24.15 -7.16
N GLY A 555 4.25 -23.56 -8.33
CA GLY A 555 2.94 -23.14 -8.82
C GLY A 555 1.94 -24.28 -8.93
N ALA A 556 2.41 -25.50 -9.21
CA ALA A 556 1.57 -26.68 -9.36
C ALA A 556 1.02 -27.22 -8.02
N TYR A 557 1.62 -26.82 -6.89
CA TYR A 557 1.28 -27.29 -5.55
C TYR A 557 0.49 -26.27 -4.72
N VAL A 558 0.11 -25.14 -5.33
CA VAL A 558 -0.82 -24.17 -4.76
C VAL A 558 -2.24 -24.58 -5.16
N ASN A 559 -2.86 -25.43 -4.36
CA ASN A 559 -4.20 -25.97 -4.57
C ASN A 559 -4.86 -26.37 -3.23
N THR A 560 -6.18 -26.61 -3.27
CA THR A 560 -7.01 -26.90 -2.09
C THR A 560 -6.66 -28.24 -1.43
N PRO A 561 -6.48 -29.36 -2.14
CA PRO A 561 -6.12 -30.64 -1.51
C PRO A 561 -4.80 -30.58 -0.71
N GLN A 562 -3.79 -29.91 -1.24
CA GLN A 562 -2.54 -29.70 -0.53
C GLN A 562 -2.72 -28.77 0.70
N THR A 563 -3.57 -27.74 0.59
CA THR A 563 -3.94 -26.88 1.73
C THR A 563 -4.70 -27.66 2.81
N ALA A 564 -5.58 -28.57 2.43
CA ALA A 564 -6.27 -29.46 3.36
C ALA A 564 -5.28 -30.37 4.11
N ALA A 565 -4.23 -30.84 3.44
CA ALA A 565 -3.14 -31.57 4.09
C ALA A 565 -2.30 -30.67 5.03
N ASP A 566 -2.06 -29.40 4.68
CA ASP A 566 -1.41 -28.43 5.59
C ASP A 566 -2.16 -28.30 6.92
N MET A 567 -3.50 -28.39 6.90
CA MET A 567 -4.31 -28.32 8.11
C MET A 567 -3.99 -29.47 9.08
N ASN A 568 -3.62 -30.66 8.61
CA ASN A 568 -3.14 -31.73 9.50
C ASN A 568 -1.82 -31.35 10.19
N SER A 569 -0.88 -30.75 9.46
CA SER A 569 0.36 -30.24 10.05
C SER A 569 0.10 -29.12 11.05
N ILE A 570 -0.92 -28.28 10.82
CA ILE A 570 -1.37 -27.28 11.80
C ILE A 570 -1.89 -27.97 13.06
N LEU A 571 -2.78 -28.97 12.92
CA LEU A 571 -3.33 -29.71 14.07
C LEU A 571 -2.24 -30.40 14.89
N GLU A 572 -1.24 -31.01 14.24
CA GLU A 572 -0.06 -31.59 14.89
C GLU A 572 0.76 -30.53 15.63
N ALA A 573 1.04 -29.41 14.98
CA ALA A 573 1.81 -28.32 15.56
C ALA A 573 1.13 -27.71 16.80
N VAL A 574 -0.20 -27.53 16.74
CA VAL A 574 -0.97 -26.98 17.87
C VAL A 574 -1.40 -28.02 18.90
N GLY A 575 -0.96 -29.28 18.73
CA GLY A 575 -1.24 -30.36 19.68
C GLY A 575 -2.72 -30.71 19.79
N GLN A 576 -3.41 -30.72 18.64
CA GLN A 576 -4.83 -31.05 18.48
C GLN A 576 -5.03 -32.18 17.45
N ALA A 577 -4.01 -32.99 17.20
CA ALA A 577 -4.07 -34.04 16.18
C ALA A 577 -5.05 -35.16 16.57
N ASP A 578 -5.12 -35.49 17.86
CA ASP A 578 -5.94 -36.59 18.38
C ASP A 578 -7.41 -36.17 18.54
N GLU A 579 -7.69 -34.91 18.87
CA GLU A 579 -9.04 -34.35 18.93
C GLU A 579 -9.63 -34.05 17.55
N GLY A 580 -8.77 -33.89 16.54
CA GLY A 580 -9.15 -33.60 15.17
C GLY A 580 -9.57 -32.14 14.91
N LEU A 581 -10.24 -31.94 13.79
CA LEU A 581 -10.53 -30.62 13.24
C LEU A 581 -11.80 -30.03 13.83
N TYR A 582 -11.65 -28.87 14.48
CA TYR A 582 -12.70 -27.90 14.72
C TYR A 582 -12.52 -26.77 13.70
N TYR A 583 -13.51 -26.57 12.84
CA TYR A 583 -13.39 -25.67 11.70
C TYR A 583 -14.66 -24.91 11.41
N TRP A 584 -14.51 -23.63 11.03
CA TRP A 584 -15.58 -22.85 10.43
C TRP A 584 -15.03 -22.08 9.23
N GLY A 585 -15.42 -22.52 8.04
CA GLY A 585 -15.03 -21.94 6.77
C GLY A 585 -16.16 -21.16 6.11
N PHE A 586 -15.82 -20.01 5.54
CA PHE A 586 -16.77 -19.12 4.84
C PHE A 586 -16.46 -19.10 3.35
N SER A 587 -17.49 -19.05 2.48
CA SER A 587 -17.29 -18.90 1.03
C SER A 587 -16.40 -20.04 0.48
N TYR A 588 -15.33 -19.77 -0.28
CA TYR A 588 -14.32 -20.79 -0.64
C TYR A 588 -13.78 -21.60 0.56
N GLY A 589 -13.76 -21.04 1.78
CA GLY A 589 -13.42 -21.79 2.98
C GLY A 589 -14.34 -23.00 3.22
N THR A 590 -15.57 -22.97 2.71
CA THR A 590 -16.46 -24.14 2.69
C THR A 590 -15.93 -25.25 1.80
N LEU A 591 -15.39 -24.92 0.61
CA LEU A 591 -14.76 -25.89 -0.28
C LEU A 591 -13.54 -26.53 0.39
N LEU A 592 -12.71 -25.74 1.08
CA LEU A 592 -11.58 -26.25 1.84
C LEU A 592 -12.05 -27.21 2.95
N GLY A 593 -13.11 -26.85 3.69
CA GLY A 593 -13.71 -27.70 4.71
C GLY A 593 -14.28 -29.01 4.16
N GLN A 594 -15.02 -28.93 3.04
CA GLN A 594 -15.55 -30.11 2.33
C GLN A 594 -14.42 -31.02 1.82
N THR A 595 -13.37 -30.42 1.23
CA THR A 595 -12.20 -31.16 0.73
C THR A 595 -11.49 -31.88 1.87
N TYR A 596 -11.24 -31.18 3.00
CA TYR A 596 -10.66 -31.78 4.19
C TYR A 596 -11.52 -32.92 4.72
N ALA A 597 -12.82 -32.69 4.91
CA ALA A 597 -13.75 -33.71 5.42
C ALA A 597 -13.84 -34.93 4.50
N SER A 598 -13.64 -34.76 3.20
CA SER A 598 -13.62 -35.85 2.23
C SER A 598 -12.31 -36.65 2.24
N MET A 599 -11.18 -35.98 2.47
CA MET A 599 -9.84 -36.60 2.47
C MET A 599 -9.47 -37.21 3.82
N PHE A 600 -9.92 -36.60 4.91
CA PHE A 600 -9.61 -36.96 6.29
C PHE A 600 -10.90 -37.07 7.13
N PRO A 601 -11.87 -37.91 6.73
CA PRO A 601 -13.20 -37.97 7.34
C PRO A 601 -13.16 -38.27 8.84
N ASP A 602 -12.25 -39.15 9.27
CA ASP A 602 -12.08 -39.55 10.68
C ASP A 602 -11.51 -38.43 11.56
N ARG A 603 -10.97 -37.36 10.94
CA ARG A 603 -10.45 -36.19 11.63
C ARG A 603 -11.38 -34.98 11.56
N ALA A 604 -12.54 -35.08 10.91
CA ALA A 604 -13.50 -33.99 10.80
C ALA A 604 -14.45 -33.96 12.02
N THR A 605 -13.97 -33.42 13.15
CA THR A 605 -14.65 -33.51 14.45
C THR A 605 -15.82 -32.54 14.58
N ARG A 606 -15.63 -31.26 14.27
CA ARG A 606 -16.68 -30.22 14.23
C ARG A 606 -16.41 -29.32 13.04
N VAL A 607 -17.11 -29.53 11.94
CA VAL A 607 -16.89 -28.77 10.70
C VAL A 607 -18.15 -28.01 10.35
N ILE A 608 -18.04 -26.68 10.36
CA ILE A 608 -19.07 -25.74 9.90
C ILE A 608 -18.65 -25.19 8.53
N ILE A 609 -19.56 -25.28 7.56
CA ILE A 609 -19.40 -24.67 6.24
C ILE A 609 -20.50 -23.63 6.03
N ASP A 610 -20.14 -22.37 5.83
CA ASP A 610 -21.06 -21.22 5.74
C ASP A 610 -20.92 -20.46 4.42
N GLY A 611 -22.00 -20.35 3.63
CA GLY A 611 -21.97 -19.82 2.27
C GLY A 611 -21.25 -20.80 1.35
N VAL A 612 -21.96 -21.86 0.95
CA VAL A 612 -21.36 -23.11 0.49
C VAL A 612 -21.06 -23.10 -1.01
N VAL A 613 -19.83 -23.44 -1.36
CA VAL A 613 -19.41 -23.71 -2.74
C VAL A 613 -19.76 -25.15 -3.11
N ASN A 614 -20.30 -25.36 -4.31
CA ASN A 614 -20.54 -26.71 -4.83
C ASN A 614 -19.21 -27.35 -5.26
N GLN A 615 -18.76 -28.35 -4.50
CA GLN A 615 -17.50 -29.02 -4.78
C GLN A 615 -17.48 -29.83 -6.10
N PHE A 616 -18.63 -30.34 -6.57
CA PHE A 616 -18.69 -31.11 -7.82
C PHE A 616 -18.44 -30.19 -9.02
N ASP A 617 -19.09 -29.03 -9.03
CA ASP A 617 -18.87 -28.04 -10.09
C ASP A 617 -17.46 -27.44 -10.04
N TRP A 618 -16.93 -27.18 -8.85
CA TRP A 618 -15.58 -26.65 -8.69
C TRP A 618 -14.48 -27.56 -9.27
N TYR A 619 -14.51 -28.85 -8.93
CA TYR A 619 -13.43 -29.78 -9.27
C TYR A 619 -13.58 -30.43 -10.65
N ASP A 620 -14.80 -30.79 -11.05
CA ASP A 620 -15.04 -31.65 -12.20
C ASP A 620 -15.67 -30.92 -13.39
N SER A 621 -16.50 -29.90 -13.14
CA SER A 621 -17.16 -29.14 -14.20
C SER A 621 -16.23 -28.14 -14.89
N LEU A 622 -16.44 -27.92 -16.19
CA LEU A 622 -15.74 -26.86 -16.93
C LEU A 622 -16.23 -25.48 -16.48
N LEU A 623 -17.55 -25.34 -16.33
CA LEU A 623 -18.25 -24.12 -15.92
C LEU A 623 -18.92 -24.36 -14.58
N ASP A 624 -18.83 -23.39 -13.67
CA ASP A 624 -19.56 -23.41 -12.41
C ASP A 624 -20.98 -22.89 -12.67
N ARG A 625 -21.92 -23.80 -12.95
CA ARG A 625 -23.25 -23.44 -13.46
C ARG A 625 -24.18 -22.96 -12.37
N GLU A 626 -23.90 -23.34 -11.14
CA GLU A 626 -24.67 -22.89 -9.98
C GLU A 626 -24.16 -21.56 -9.46
N SER A 627 -22.89 -21.19 -9.69
CA SER A 627 -22.41 -19.84 -9.41
C SER A 627 -23.35 -18.77 -9.99
N LEU A 628 -23.64 -17.75 -9.19
CA LEU A 628 -24.54 -16.63 -9.52
C LEU A 628 -26.02 -16.97 -9.74
N ALA A 629 -26.48 -18.22 -9.54
CA ALA A 629 -27.87 -18.61 -9.78
C ALA A 629 -28.91 -17.80 -8.97
N ASP A 630 -28.50 -17.21 -7.85
CA ASP A 630 -29.32 -16.33 -7.01
C ASP A 630 -28.90 -14.84 -7.10
N ALA A 631 -27.85 -14.48 -7.84
CA ALA A 631 -27.35 -13.09 -7.89
C ALA A 631 -28.43 -12.11 -8.37
N ASP A 632 -29.13 -12.47 -9.45
CA ASP A 632 -30.22 -11.66 -10.01
C ASP A 632 -31.40 -11.59 -9.03
N ARG A 633 -31.71 -12.69 -8.32
CA ARG A 633 -32.75 -12.71 -7.28
C ARG A 633 -32.40 -11.82 -6.08
N VAL A 634 -31.12 -11.74 -5.71
CA VAL A 634 -30.65 -10.82 -4.66
C VAL A 634 -30.76 -9.37 -5.11
N PHE A 635 -30.49 -9.08 -6.39
CA PHE A 635 -30.71 -7.75 -6.96
C PHE A 635 -32.21 -7.38 -7.00
N GLU A 636 -33.08 -8.30 -7.40
CA GLU A 636 -34.53 -8.13 -7.30
C GLU A 636 -34.98 -7.93 -5.84
N GLY A 637 -34.38 -8.65 -4.90
CA GLY A 637 -34.56 -8.49 -3.46
C GLY A 637 -34.18 -7.09 -2.97
N PHE A 638 -33.07 -6.53 -3.46
CA PHE A 638 -32.69 -5.14 -3.19
C PHE A 638 -33.79 -4.16 -3.64
N ALA A 639 -34.35 -4.35 -4.84
CA ALA A 639 -35.43 -3.50 -5.34
C ALA A 639 -36.72 -3.66 -4.51
N ASP A 640 -37.09 -4.90 -4.18
CA ASP A 640 -38.27 -5.22 -3.37
C ASP A 640 -38.20 -4.61 -1.97
N GLU A 641 -37.08 -4.82 -1.27
CA GLU A 641 -36.87 -4.28 0.07
C GLU A 641 -36.76 -2.76 0.06
N CYS A 642 -36.23 -2.16 -1.00
CA CYS A 642 -36.20 -0.70 -1.15
C CYS A 642 -37.62 -0.10 -1.26
N VAL A 643 -38.49 -0.69 -2.09
CA VAL A 643 -39.87 -0.23 -2.25
C VAL A 643 -40.66 -0.39 -0.95
N LYS A 644 -40.49 -1.51 -0.24
CA LYS A 644 -41.11 -1.74 1.08
C LYS A 644 -40.63 -0.75 2.14
N ALA A 645 -39.36 -0.34 2.08
CA ALA A 645 -38.78 0.62 3.03
C ALA A 645 -39.35 2.04 2.85
N GLY A 646 -39.79 2.41 1.64
CA GLY A 646 -40.33 3.73 1.36
C GLY A 646 -39.27 4.83 1.26
N GLU A 647 -39.70 6.05 0.87
CA GLU A 647 -38.79 7.16 0.53
C GLU A 647 -37.92 7.65 1.69
N GLU A 648 -38.38 7.49 2.94
CA GLU A 648 -37.64 7.91 4.12
C GLU A 648 -36.38 7.05 4.35
N ASP A 649 -36.45 5.77 3.99
CA ASP A 649 -35.39 4.80 4.26
C ASP A 649 -34.64 4.35 3.02
N CYS A 650 -35.27 4.37 1.84
CA CYS A 650 -34.64 4.11 0.55
C CYS A 650 -34.83 5.27 -0.43
N ALA A 651 -33.73 5.91 -0.83
CA ALA A 651 -33.75 7.06 -1.74
C ALA A 651 -34.26 6.77 -3.17
N LEU A 652 -34.36 5.50 -3.55
CA LEU A 652 -34.89 5.06 -4.84
C LEU A 652 -36.40 4.76 -4.81
N ALA A 653 -37.00 4.59 -3.62
CA ALA A 653 -38.40 4.15 -3.51
C ALA A 653 -39.39 5.13 -4.14
N GLY A 654 -39.08 6.43 -4.18
CA GLY A 654 -39.92 7.44 -4.82
C GLY A 654 -39.83 7.49 -6.34
N LEU A 655 -38.97 6.66 -6.95
CA LEU A 655 -38.76 6.62 -8.39
C LEU A 655 -39.55 5.52 -9.11
N ALA A 656 -40.19 4.62 -8.35
CA ALA A 656 -40.92 3.46 -8.88
C ALA A 656 -42.00 3.00 -7.90
N LYS A 657 -43.06 2.37 -8.39
CA LYS A 657 -44.21 1.91 -7.58
C LYS A 657 -44.15 0.42 -7.23
N SER A 658 -43.34 -0.35 -7.94
CA SER A 658 -43.15 -1.78 -7.68
C SER A 658 -41.69 -2.18 -7.80
N LYS A 659 -41.36 -3.38 -7.30
CA LYS A 659 -40.01 -3.95 -7.39
C LYS A 659 -39.57 -4.13 -8.84
N GLU A 660 -40.48 -4.51 -9.74
CA GLU A 660 -40.20 -4.73 -11.16
C GLU A 660 -39.89 -3.41 -11.86
N GLU A 661 -40.66 -2.36 -11.58
CA GLU A 661 -40.42 -1.02 -12.10
C GLU A 661 -39.07 -0.48 -11.60
N LEU A 662 -38.74 -0.67 -10.31
CA LEU A 662 -37.48 -0.20 -9.76
C LEU A 662 -36.27 -0.96 -10.31
N ALA A 663 -36.34 -2.29 -10.37
CA ALA A 663 -35.26 -3.12 -10.92
C ALA A 663 -34.99 -2.76 -12.38
N THR A 664 -36.05 -2.64 -13.19
CA THR A 664 -35.97 -2.23 -14.60
C THR A 664 -35.35 -0.84 -14.73
N LEU A 665 -35.82 0.13 -13.94
CA LEU A 665 -35.26 1.48 -13.93
C LEU A 665 -33.76 1.48 -13.63
N VAL A 666 -33.32 0.73 -12.62
CA VAL A 666 -31.90 0.65 -12.25
C VAL A 666 -31.08 0.04 -13.38
N VAL A 667 -31.55 -1.06 -13.97
CA VAL A 667 -30.90 -1.71 -15.13
C VAL A 667 -30.80 -0.73 -16.31
N GLU A 668 -31.91 -0.15 -16.76
CA GLU A 668 -31.92 0.78 -17.91
C GLU A 668 -31.02 2.00 -17.69
N ARG A 669 -31.05 2.57 -16.48
CA ARG A 669 -30.27 3.77 -16.17
C ARG A 669 -28.77 3.50 -16.14
N VAL A 670 -28.35 2.34 -15.65
CA VAL A 670 -26.94 1.97 -15.60
C VAL A 670 -26.44 1.43 -16.94
N GLU A 671 -27.26 0.71 -17.69
CA GLU A 671 -26.94 0.25 -19.05
C GLU A 671 -26.52 1.40 -19.98
N ARG A 672 -27.16 2.58 -19.87
CA ARG A 672 -26.74 3.79 -20.62
C ARG A 672 -25.30 4.23 -20.38
N LEU A 673 -24.69 3.87 -19.24
CA LEU A 673 -23.29 4.17 -18.95
C LEU A 673 -22.30 3.35 -19.78
N LYS A 674 -22.77 2.37 -20.58
CA LYS A 674 -21.93 1.67 -21.57
C LYS A 674 -21.51 2.59 -22.72
N ASP A 675 -22.43 3.46 -23.14
CA ASP A 675 -22.24 4.39 -24.26
C ASP A 675 -21.92 5.80 -23.78
N ASP A 676 -22.55 6.25 -22.68
CA ASP A 676 -22.43 7.60 -22.12
C ASP A 676 -21.87 7.57 -20.68
N PRO A 677 -20.58 7.28 -20.46
CA PRO A 677 -20.00 7.28 -19.12
C PRO A 677 -19.87 8.71 -18.57
N VAL A 678 -19.98 8.87 -17.25
CA VAL A 678 -20.06 10.20 -16.62
C VAL A 678 -18.70 10.66 -16.12
N GLY A 679 -18.23 11.81 -16.59
CA GLY A 679 -17.02 12.46 -16.06
C GLY A 679 -17.26 13.04 -14.66
N VAL A 680 -16.35 12.75 -13.73
CA VAL A 680 -16.41 13.26 -12.35
C VAL A 680 -15.13 13.98 -11.99
N TYR A 681 -15.26 15.24 -11.57
CA TYR A 681 -14.14 16.05 -11.07
C TYR A 681 -14.43 16.49 -9.63
N VAL A 682 -13.62 16.01 -8.69
CA VAL A 682 -13.67 16.45 -7.29
C VAL A 682 -12.60 17.50 -7.04
N ASN A 683 -11.37 17.21 -7.46
CA ASN A 683 -10.24 18.15 -7.46
C ASN A 683 -9.11 17.63 -8.37
N ASN A 684 -8.02 18.40 -8.47
CA ASN A 684 -6.86 18.07 -9.32
C ASN A 684 -6.09 16.80 -8.89
N THR A 685 -6.41 16.22 -7.74
CA THR A 685 -5.87 14.94 -7.26
C THR A 685 -6.90 13.81 -7.28
N LEU A 686 -8.16 14.11 -7.60
CA LEU A 686 -9.27 13.16 -7.54
C LEU A 686 -10.32 13.51 -8.60
N TYR A 687 -10.17 12.89 -9.76
CA TYR A 687 -11.10 12.97 -10.88
C TYR A 687 -11.02 11.67 -11.68
N GLY A 688 -12.02 11.39 -12.49
CA GLY A 688 -12.08 10.18 -13.31
C GLY A 688 -13.41 10.05 -14.05
N VAL A 689 -13.72 8.84 -14.48
CA VAL A 689 -14.93 8.52 -15.22
C VAL A 689 -15.66 7.42 -14.46
N LEU A 690 -16.98 7.58 -14.34
CA LEU A 690 -17.88 6.56 -13.82
C LEU A 690 -18.56 5.86 -15.00
N ASP A 691 -18.19 4.61 -15.25
CA ASP A 691 -18.71 3.77 -16.32
C ASP A 691 -19.66 2.68 -15.81
N TYR A 692 -20.31 1.97 -16.74
CA TYR A 692 -21.17 0.83 -16.45
C TYR A 692 -20.51 -0.17 -15.50
N TRP A 693 -19.24 -0.50 -15.76
CA TRP A 693 -18.52 -1.52 -15.00
C TRP A 693 -18.31 -1.11 -13.54
N ALA A 694 -17.91 0.14 -13.30
CA ALA A 694 -17.74 0.68 -11.96
C ALA A 694 -19.06 0.64 -11.17
N VAL A 695 -20.20 0.97 -11.79
CA VAL A 695 -21.49 0.93 -11.09
C VAL A 695 -21.94 -0.51 -10.82
N TRP A 696 -21.94 -1.38 -11.83
CA TRP A 696 -22.44 -2.76 -11.70
C TRP A 696 -21.54 -3.65 -10.85
N TYR A 697 -20.24 -3.70 -11.17
CA TYR A 697 -19.34 -4.71 -10.62
C TYR A 697 -18.53 -4.21 -9.41
N ASN A 698 -18.36 -2.89 -9.26
CA ASN A 698 -17.74 -2.31 -8.06
C ASN A 698 -18.75 -1.68 -7.08
N GLY A 699 -19.98 -1.41 -7.53
CA GLY A 699 -21.05 -0.84 -6.70
C GLY A 699 -22.12 -1.86 -6.33
N VAL A 700 -22.91 -2.30 -7.31
CA VAL A 700 -24.08 -3.15 -7.11
C VAL A 700 -23.69 -4.54 -6.63
N PHE A 701 -22.85 -5.27 -7.37
CA PHE A 701 -22.49 -6.66 -7.02
C PHE A 701 -21.86 -6.80 -5.62
N PRO A 702 -20.87 -5.97 -5.22
CA PRO A 702 -20.36 -5.92 -3.85
C PRO A 702 -21.42 -5.63 -2.77
N ALA A 703 -22.45 -4.85 -3.09
CA ALA A 703 -23.56 -4.61 -2.17
C ALA A 703 -24.50 -5.80 -2.05
N LEU A 704 -24.63 -6.64 -3.09
CA LEU A 704 -25.41 -7.88 -3.00
C LEU A 704 -24.79 -8.86 -2.00
N TYR A 705 -23.46 -8.86 -1.84
CA TYR A 705 -22.79 -9.63 -0.78
C TYR A 705 -23.19 -9.16 0.62
N LYS A 706 -23.44 -7.86 0.80
CA LYS A 706 -23.68 -7.21 2.09
C LYS A 706 -24.88 -6.26 2.08
N PRO A 707 -26.08 -6.78 2.39
CA PRO A 707 -27.29 -5.98 2.41
C PRO A 707 -27.29 -4.80 3.39
N ALA A 708 -26.46 -4.84 4.43
CA ALA A 708 -26.32 -3.74 5.36
C ALA A 708 -25.87 -2.42 4.71
N ILE A 709 -25.25 -2.46 3.51
CA ILE A 709 -24.84 -1.27 2.75
C ILE A 709 -25.83 -0.87 1.63
N TRP A 710 -26.99 -1.53 1.52
CA TRP A 710 -27.99 -1.23 0.49
C TRP A 710 -28.53 0.21 0.56
N LYS A 711 -28.64 0.78 1.76
CA LYS A 711 -29.05 2.19 1.94
C LYS A 711 -28.10 3.17 1.26
N ASP A 712 -26.79 2.93 1.38
CA ASP A 712 -25.75 3.75 0.76
C ASP A 712 -25.74 3.57 -0.75
N LEU A 713 -25.92 2.33 -1.24
CA LEU A 713 -26.06 2.05 -2.66
C LEU A 713 -27.26 2.81 -3.26
N ALA A 714 -28.44 2.70 -2.63
CA ALA A 714 -29.65 3.37 -3.11
C ALA A 714 -29.48 4.89 -3.13
N SER A 715 -28.89 5.46 -2.09
CA SER A 715 -28.54 6.90 -2.03
C SER A 715 -27.62 7.33 -3.19
N ASN A 716 -26.57 6.55 -3.45
CA ASN A 716 -25.62 6.84 -4.52
C ASN A 716 -26.26 6.72 -5.92
N LEU A 717 -27.08 5.70 -6.15
CA LEU A 717 -27.82 5.51 -7.41
C LEU A 717 -28.86 6.61 -7.62
N ALA A 718 -29.59 7.01 -6.58
CA ALA A 718 -30.57 8.09 -6.68
C ALA A 718 -29.91 9.43 -7.05
N LEU A 719 -28.76 9.75 -6.46
CA LEU A 719 -27.97 10.93 -6.83
C LEU A 719 -27.45 10.86 -8.26
N LEU A 720 -26.94 9.70 -8.66
CA LEU A 720 -26.47 9.45 -10.02
C LEU A 720 -27.59 9.66 -11.04
N PHE A 721 -28.80 9.14 -10.78
CA PHE A 721 -29.95 9.26 -11.69
C PHE A 721 -30.48 10.70 -11.81
N ARG A 722 -30.16 11.56 -10.84
CA ARG A 722 -30.40 13.02 -10.85
C ARG A 722 -29.26 13.82 -11.47
N GLY A 723 -28.21 13.15 -11.97
CA GLY A 723 -27.08 13.77 -12.66
C GLY A 723 -25.86 14.07 -11.78
N ASN A 724 -25.87 13.68 -10.49
CA ASN A 724 -24.71 13.84 -9.61
C ASN A 724 -23.99 12.51 -9.37
N ALA A 725 -22.97 12.24 -10.19
CA ALA A 725 -22.16 11.02 -10.11
C ALA A 725 -21.06 11.06 -9.03
N THR A 726 -20.93 12.13 -8.25
CA THR A 726 -19.78 12.32 -7.35
C THR A 726 -19.71 11.27 -6.25
N ALA A 727 -20.82 11.03 -5.55
CA ALA A 727 -20.87 10.09 -4.43
C ALA A 727 -20.62 8.65 -4.91
N ALA A 728 -21.30 8.28 -6.00
CA ALA A 728 -21.08 7.07 -6.77
C ALA A 728 -19.60 6.84 -7.14
N PHE A 729 -18.98 7.83 -7.80
CA PHE A 729 -17.57 7.76 -8.20
C PHE A 729 -16.62 7.62 -7.00
N LEU A 730 -16.86 8.33 -5.90
CA LEU A 730 -16.05 8.21 -4.69
C LEU A 730 -16.17 6.82 -4.05
N ALA A 731 -17.35 6.21 -4.13
CA ALA A 731 -17.63 4.90 -3.58
C ALA A 731 -16.99 3.76 -4.41
N TYR A 732 -17.17 3.78 -5.74
CA TYR A 732 -16.86 2.62 -6.61
C TYR A 732 -16.13 2.94 -7.93
N GLY A 733 -15.81 4.21 -8.23
CA GLY A 733 -15.19 4.63 -9.50
C GLY A 733 -13.65 4.70 -9.52
N ARG A 734 -12.95 4.16 -8.52
CA ARG A 734 -11.50 4.36 -8.34
C ARG A 734 -10.68 3.09 -8.54
N ASP A 735 -10.75 2.18 -7.58
CA ASP A 735 -10.06 0.90 -7.58
C ASP A 735 -11.14 -0.21 -7.65
N GLY A 736 -10.87 -1.29 -8.37
CA GLY A 736 -11.74 -2.47 -8.34
C GLY A 736 -11.72 -3.09 -6.95
N VAL A 737 -12.89 -3.44 -6.41
CA VAL A 737 -13.01 -4.04 -5.07
C VAL A 737 -12.41 -5.45 -5.00
N TRP A 738 -12.00 -5.98 -6.15
CA TRP A 738 -11.44 -7.31 -6.32
C TRP A 738 -9.95 -7.28 -6.75
N ASP A 739 -9.39 -6.10 -7.04
CA ASP A 739 -8.05 -5.94 -7.61
C ASP A 739 -6.92 -6.39 -6.66
N ASP A 740 -7.22 -6.39 -5.36
CA ASP A 740 -6.31 -6.76 -4.29
C ASP A 740 -6.29 -8.27 -4.00
N PHE A 741 -7.21 -9.07 -4.57
CA PHE A 741 -7.05 -10.52 -4.57
C PHE A 741 -5.84 -10.86 -5.46
N GLY A 742 -4.78 -11.36 -4.80
CA GLY A 742 -3.50 -11.65 -5.44
C GLY A 742 -3.59 -12.74 -6.50
N ASP A 743 -2.47 -13.02 -7.19
CA ASP A 743 -2.44 -14.11 -8.20
C ASP A 743 -2.80 -15.49 -7.61
N ALA A 744 -2.67 -15.65 -6.28
CA ALA A 744 -3.00 -16.87 -5.54
C ALA A 744 -4.42 -17.39 -5.81
N THR A 745 -5.42 -16.51 -5.95
CA THR A 745 -6.81 -16.90 -6.26
C THR A 745 -6.86 -17.72 -7.55
N LYS A 746 -6.17 -17.25 -8.61
CA LYS A 746 -6.10 -17.96 -9.89
C LYS A 746 -5.35 -19.28 -9.78
N PHE A 747 -4.22 -19.31 -9.08
CA PHE A 747 -3.49 -20.57 -8.85
C PHE A 747 -4.37 -21.62 -8.18
N ILE A 748 -5.03 -21.27 -7.07
CA ILE A 748 -5.87 -22.20 -6.32
C ILE A 748 -7.01 -22.71 -7.19
N THR A 749 -7.88 -21.82 -7.68
CA THR A 749 -9.09 -22.22 -8.41
C THR A 749 -8.79 -22.98 -9.69
N ILE A 750 -7.78 -22.55 -10.46
CA ILE A 750 -7.46 -23.18 -11.75
C ILE A 750 -6.70 -24.50 -11.57
N ASN A 751 -5.87 -24.63 -10.53
CA ASN A 751 -5.19 -25.90 -10.23
C ASN A 751 -6.13 -26.96 -9.65
N ASP A 752 -7.17 -26.55 -8.93
CA ASP A 752 -8.18 -27.46 -8.38
C ASP A 752 -9.01 -28.12 -9.49
N GLY A 753 -9.56 -27.28 -10.39
CA GLY A 753 -10.56 -27.68 -11.36
C GLY A 753 -10.01 -28.27 -12.67
N ALA A 754 -10.92 -28.52 -13.62
CA ALA A 754 -10.59 -28.94 -14.98
C ALA A 754 -10.00 -27.78 -15.82
N SER A 755 -8.67 -27.71 -15.92
CA SER A 755 -7.96 -26.65 -16.64
C SER A 755 -7.08 -27.14 -17.79
N GLY A 756 -6.66 -26.20 -18.64
CA GLY A 756 -5.76 -26.39 -19.77
C GLY A 756 -6.45 -26.69 -21.10
N ALA A 757 -5.77 -26.36 -22.20
CA ALA A 757 -6.32 -26.39 -23.56
C ALA A 757 -6.79 -27.78 -24.03
N ALA A 758 -6.36 -28.86 -23.38
CA ALA A 758 -6.80 -30.22 -23.71
C ALA A 758 -8.26 -30.51 -23.31
N ARG A 759 -8.82 -29.74 -22.36
CA ARG A 759 -10.20 -29.93 -21.86
C ARG A 759 -11.20 -28.90 -22.38
N TRP A 760 -10.73 -27.94 -23.17
CA TRP A 760 -11.47 -26.77 -23.61
C TRP A 760 -11.31 -26.59 -25.12
N PRO A 761 -12.19 -25.80 -25.78
CA PRO A 761 -11.97 -25.38 -27.15
C PRO A 761 -10.58 -24.76 -27.33
N VAL A 762 -9.91 -25.14 -28.43
CA VAL A 762 -8.52 -24.72 -28.71
C VAL A 762 -8.44 -23.35 -29.38
N ASP A 763 -9.57 -22.83 -29.86
CA ASP A 763 -9.68 -21.51 -30.48
C ASP A 763 -10.61 -20.57 -29.69
N ARG A 764 -10.38 -19.28 -29.90
CA ARG A 764 -11.11 -18.20 -29.22
C ARG A 764 -12.62 -18.24 -29.50
N VAL A 765 -13.04 -18.56 -30.72
CA VAL A 765 -14.46 -18.50 -31.10
C VAL A 765 -15.20 -19.66 -30.45
N GLY A 766 -14.65 -20.87 -30.52
CA GLY A 766 -15.21 -22.03 -29.83
C GLY A 766 -15.29 -21.83 -28.31
N LEU A 767 -14.29 -21.18 -27.70
CA LEU A 767 -14.36 -20.84 -26.27
C LEU A 767 -15.51 -19.87 -25.97
N LEU A 768 -15.68 -18.81 -26.79
CA LEU A 768 -16.79 -17.86 -26.62
C LEU A 768 -18.15 -18.50 -26.83
N ASP A 769 -18.31 -19.38 -27.83
CA ASP A 769 -19.57 -20.08 -28.09
C ASP A 769 -20.00 -20.93 -26.86
N GLN A 770 -19.04 -21.43 -26.09
CA GLN A 770 -19.30 -22.14 -24.85
C GLN A 770 -19.58 -21.18 -23.66
N LEU A 771 -18.89 -20.04 -23.58
CA LEU A 771 -18.98 -19.11 -22.44
C LEU A 771 -20.16 -18.14 -22.52
N LEU A 772 -20.54 -17.65 -23.70
CA LEU A 772 -21.60 -16.65 -23.84
C LEU A 772 -22.97 -17.13 -23.31
N PRO A 773 -23.43 -18.37 -23.58
CA PRO A 773 -24.67 -18.87 -23.00
C PRO A 773 -24.62 -18.99 -21.48
N PHE A 774 -23.43 -19.18 -20.91
CA PHE A 774 -23.24 -19.21 -19.46
C PHE A 774 -23.29 -17.80 -18.87
N PHE A 775 -22.55 -16.84 -19.43
CA PHE A 775 -22.57 -15.46 -18.96
C PHE A 775 -23.93 -14.78 -19.09
N ASN A 776 -24.73 -15.17 -20.08
CA ASN A 776 -26.08 -14.62 -20.29
C ASN A 776 -27.13 -15.16 -19.29
N GLN A 777 -26.77 -16.07 -18.38
CA GLN A 777 -27.71 -16.59 -17.37
C GLN A 777 -27.94 -15.60 -16.21
N SER A 778 -27.04 -14.64 -16.03
CA SER A 778 -27.13 -13.63 -14.97
C SER A 778 -26.61 -12.28 -15.46
N LEU A 779 -27.16 -11.19 -14.92
CA LEU A 779 -26.64 -9.83 -15.10
C LEU A 779 -25.17 -9.68 -14.67
N PHE A 780 -24.67 -10.59 -13.84
CA PHE A 780 -23.32 -10.57 -13.27
C PHE A 780 -22.37 -11.60 -13.90
N GLY A 781 -22.82 -12.40 -14.87
CA GLY A 781 -22.02 -13.47 -15.47
C GLY A 781 -20.73 -12.99 -16.13
N GLY A 782 -20.69 -11.73 -16.59
CA GLY A 782 -19.51 -11.13 -17.20
C GLY A 782 -18.28 -11.01 -16.27
N ILE A 783 -18.44 -11.15 -14.95
CA ILE A 783 -17.34 -11.02 -13.98
C ILE A 783 -16.27 -12.11 -14.12
N GLU A 784 -16.60 -13.25 -14.71
CA GLU A 784 -15.71 -14.42 -14.78
C GLU A 784 -14.96 -14.55 -16.11
N LEU A 785 -15.07 -13.56 -17.02
CA LEU A 785 -14.48 -13.64 -18.37
C LEU A 785 -12.97 -13.91 -18.34
N ASN A 786 -12.22 -13.06 -17.64
CA ASN A 786 -10.76 -13.19 -17.51
C ASN A 786 -10.34 -14.54 -16.93
N PHE A 787 -11.15 -15.03 -15.99
CA PHE A 787 -10.92 -16.28 -15.29
C PHE A 787 -11.02 -17.49 -16.24
N TYR A 788 -12.07 -17.61 -17.04
CA TYR A 788 -12.21 -18.76 -17.96
C TYR A 788 -11.19 -18.76 -19.10
N PHE A 789 -10.82 -17.58 -19.63
CA PHE A 789 -9.71 -17.51 -20.59
C PHE A 789 -8.40 -17.98 -19.96
N SER A 790 -8.14 -17.60 -18.70
CA SER A 790 -6.97 -18.08 -17.95
C SER A 790 -7.04 -19.60 -17.70
N LYS A 791 -8.22 -20.15 -17.37
CA LYS A 791 -8.46 -21.59 -17.12
C LYS A 791 -8.25 -22.43 -18.39
N GLN A 792 -8.68 -21.92 -19.55
CA GLN A 792 -8.44 -22.54 -20.86
C GLN A 792 -6.95 -22.55 -21.20
N ALA A 793 -6.26 -21.41 -21.06
CA ALA A 793 -4.87 -21.28 -21.45
C ALA A 793 -3.89 -21.90 -20.43
N TRP A 794 -4.38 -22.35 -19.26
CA TRP A 794 -3.53 -22.75 -18.15
C TRP A 794 -2.53 -23.84 -18.51
N VAL A 795 -1.26 -23.56 -18.23
CA VAL A 795 -0.14 -24.43 -18.59
C VAL A 795 0.48 -25.14 -17.38
N ILE A 796 0.15 -24.76 -16.15
CA ILE A 796 0.69 -25.39 -14.95
C ILE A 796 -0.05 -26.72 -14.72
N PRO A 797 0.67 -27.84 -14.52
CA PRO A 797 0.04 -29.15 -14.39
C PRO A 797 -0.73 -29.28 -13.08
N ARG A 798 -1.85 -30.00 -13.11
CA ARG A 798 -2.57 -30.45 -11.92
C ARG A 798 -1.80 -31.58 -11.25
N THR A 799 -1.53 -31.45 -9.95
CA THR A 799 -0.69 -32.39 -9.16
C THR A 799 -1.47 -33.28 -8.19
N HIS A 800 -2.78 -33.06 -8.05
CA HIS A 800 -3.65 -33.89 -7.21
C HIS A 800 -4.63 -34.71 -8.03
N SER A 801 -4.99 -35.88 -7.50
CA SER A 801 -6.04 -36.75 -8.02
C SER A 801 -7.35 -36.65 -7.24
N TYR A 802 -7.48 -35.67 -6.32
CA TYR A 802 -8.72 -35.46 -5.57
C TYR A 802 -9.90 -35.24 -6.52
N ALA A 803 -10.99 -35.96 -6.25
CA ALA A 803 -12.29 -35.80 -6.88
C ALA A 803 -13.36 -35.93 -5.78
N PRO A 804 -14.38 -35.05 -5.77
CA PRO A 804 -15.42 -35.05 -4.76
C PRO A 804 -16.27 -36.32 -4.82
N LYS A 805 -16.78 -36.75 -3.66
CA LYS A 805 -17.62 -37.96 -3.52
C LYS A 805 -18.90 -37.64 -2.76
N ARG A 806 -19.91 -38.50 -2.91
CA ARG A 806 -21.15 -38.48 -2.13
C ARG A 806 -21.14 -39.62 -1.10
N GLY A 807 -21.99 -39.51 -0.08
CA GLY A 807 -22.10 -40.52 0.99
C GLY A 807 -20.85 -40.58 1.85
N ILE A 808 -20.22 -39.43 2.11
CA ILE A 808 -19.03 -39.36 2.95
C ILE A 808 -19.46 -39.35 4.40
N LYS A 809 -19.07 -40.38 5.13
CA LYS A 809 -19.25 -40.46 6.58
C LYS A 809 -18.03 -39.89 7.29
N THR A 810 -18.21 -38.79 8.00
CA THR A 810 -17.18 -38.13 8.81
C THR A 810 -17.25 -38.57 10.28
N ALA A 811 -16.24 -38.21 11.08
CA ALA A 811 -16.22 -38.50 12.51
C ALA A 811 -17.48 -38.00 13.23
N ASN A 812 -17.94 -36.80 12.88
CA ASN A 812 -19.27 -36.30 13.22
C ASN A 812 -19.86 -35.58 12.01
N PRO A 813 -21.20 -35.55 11.87
CA PRO A 813 -21.81 -34.87 10.73
C PRO A 813 -21.55 -33.36 10.73
N LEU A 814 -21.53 -32.77 9.54
CA LEU A 814 -21.25 -31.35 9.32
C LEU A 814 -22.46 -30.47 9.65
N LEU A 815 -22.19 -29.24 10.10
CA LEU A 815 -23.19 -28.17 10.13
C LEU A 815 -23.03 -27.31 8.87
N VAL A 816 -24.12 -27.16 8.12
CA VAL A 816 -24.18 -26.42 6.86
C VAL A 816 -24.98 -25.13 7.09
N LEU A 817 -24.34 -23.97 6.92
CA LEU A 817 -24.96 -22.66 7.07
C LEU A 817 -25.07 -21.96 5.72
N THR A 818 -26.18 -21.25 5.52
CA THR A 818 -26.44 -20.53 4.27
C THR A 818 -27.52 -19.48 4.49
N THR A 819 -27.58 -18.48 3.62
CA THR A 819 -28.76 -17.63 3.44
C THR A 819 -29.70 -18.28 2.42
N THR A 820 -30.97 -17.86 2.39
CA THR A 820 -31.93 -18.31 1.35
C THR A 820 -31.46 -17.90 -0.04
N TYR A 821 -30.97 -16.67 -0.18
CA TYR A 821 -30.47 -16.11 -1.43
C TYR A 821 -29.06 -15.55 -1.21
N ASP A 822 -28.06 -16.37 -1.55
CA ASP A 822 -26.66 -15.97 -1.55
C ASP A 822 -26.25 -15.62 -2.99
N PRO A 823 -25.71 -14.41 -3.26
CA PRO A 823 -25.42 -13.99 -4.62
C PRO A 823 -24.32 -14.81 -5.30
N VAL A 824 -23.53 -15.60 -4.56
CA VAL A 824 -22.41 -16.37 -5.11
C VAL A 824 -22.33 -17.81 -4.65
N CYS A 825 -22.94 -18.15 -3.52
CA CYS A 825 -22.97 -19.51 -2.98
C CYS A 825 -24.42 -19.93 -2.69
N PRO A 826 -25.25 -20.09 -3.75
CA PRO A 826 -26.70 -20.23 -3.62
C PRO A 826 -27.11 -21.46 -2.80
N LEU A 827 -28.35 -21.46 -2.31
CA LEU A 827 -28.89 -22.52 -1.45
C LEU A 827 -28.78 -23.92 -2.09
N ILE A 828 -28.82 -24.02 -3.42
CA ILE A 828 -28.65 -25.29 -4.14
C ILE A 828 -27.27 -25.91 -3.87
N SER A 829 -26.21 -25.10 -3.76
CA SER A 829 -24.86 -25.55 -3.43
C SER A 829 -24.78 -26.09 -2.00
N ALA A 830 -25.48 -25.46 -1.05
CA ALA A 830 -25.59 -25.96 0.32
C ALA A 830 -26.31 -27.32 0.39
N ARG A 831 -27.37 -27.51 -0.42
CA ARG A 831 -28.05 -28.81 -0.56
C ARG A 831 -27.14 -29.87 -1.16
N SER A 832 -26.35 -29.51 -2.18
CA SER A 832 -25.35 -30.39 -2.77
C SER A 832 -24.32 -30.90 -1.76
N ALA A 833 -23.81 -30.01 -0.89
CA ALA A 833 -22.95 -30.40 0.22
C ALA A 833 -23.69 -31.28 1.25
N ASN A 834 -24.93 -30.95 1.59
CA ASN A 834 -25.73 -31.73 2.51
C ASN A 834 -26.03 -33.16 2.00
N ASP A 835 -26.16 -33.34 0.69
CA ASP A 835 -26.30 -34.66 0.06
C ASP A 835 -24.96 -35.42 0.00
N ALA A 836 -23.84 -34.70 0.03
CA ALA A 836 -22.51 -35.30 -0.05
C ALA A 836 -22.02 -35.89 1.28
N PHE A 837 -22.38 -35.27 2.42
CA PHE A 837 -21.94 -35.67 3.76
C PHE A 837 -23.05 -36.32 4.57
N GLU A 838 -22.85 -37.55 5.01
CA GLU A 838 -23.89 -38.30 5.73
C GLU A 838 -24.25 -37.63 7.06
N GLY A 839 -25.56 -37.44 7.26
CA GLY A 839 -26.11 -36.92 8.52
C GLY A 839 -25.91 -35.42 8.74
N SER A 840 -25.30 -34.68 7.80
CA SER A 840 -25.18 -33.23 7.94
C SER A 840 -26.56 -32.56 8.00
N ARG A 841 -26.59 -31.31 8.48
CA ARG A 841 -27.83 -30.53 8.58
C ARG A 841 -27.63 -29.10 8.12
N ILE A 842 -28.64 -28.60 7.40
CA ILE A 842 -28.71 -27.22 6.95
C ILE A 842 -29.42 -26.37 8.01
N VAL A 843 -28.79 -25.26 8.39
CA VAL A 843 -29.46 -24.15 9.05
C VAL A 843 -29.40 -22.94 8.12
N GLU A 844 -30.54 -22.63 7.54
CA GLU A 844 -30.73 -21.54 6.58
C GLU A 844 -31.21 -20.30 7.32
N VAL A 845 -30.63 -19.12 7.06
CA VAL A 845 -31.21 -17.85 7.48
C VAL A 845 -32.02 -17.23 6.34
N LYS A 846 -33.29 -16.91 6.61
CA LYS A 846 -34.16 -16.27 5.63
C LYS A 846 -33.69 -14.87 5.32
N GLY A 847 -33.22 -14.68 4.08
CA GLY A 847 -32.75 -13.38 3.64
C GLY A 847 -31.79 -13.46 2.46
N TYR A 848 -31.25 -12.28 2.16
CA TYR A 848 -30.33 -12.03 1.07
C TYR A 848 -28.92 -11.81 1.62
N GLY A 849 -27.89 -12.20 0.88
CA GLY A 849 -26.51 -11.83 1.18
C GLY A 849 -25.58 -13.03 1.30
N HIS A 850 -24.28 -12.76 1.31
CA HIS A 850 -23.26 -13.79 1.24
C HIS A 850 -22.83 -14.32 2.61
N CYS A 851 -22.97 -15.64 2.82
CA CYS A 851 -22.84 -16.36 4.09
C CYS A 851 -23.87 -15.91 5.15
N SER A 852 -24.04 -16.69 6.22
CA SER A 852 -24.93 -16.34 7.33
C SER A 852 -24.47 -15.06 8.05
N LEU A 853 -23.18 -14.71 7.96
CA LEU A 853 -22.65 -13.45 8.50
C LEU A 853 -23.17 -12.18 7.80
N ALA A 854 -23.86 -12.29 6.65
CA ALA A 854 -24.52 -11.14 6.02
C ALA A 854 -25.81 -10.71 6.73
N VAL A 855 -26.46 -11.62 7.45
CA VAL A 855 -27.80 -11.42 8.01
C VAL A 855 -27.79 -11.78 9.51
N PRO A 856 -27.88 -10.81 10.42
CA PRO A 856 -27.92 -11.08 11.85
C PRO A 856 -29.09 -12.01 12.24
N SER A 857 -28.79 -13.08 12.98
CA SER A 857 -29.79 -14.03 13.48
C SER A 857 -29.28 -14.76 14.73
N MET A 858 -29.95 -14.55 15.87
CA MET A 858 -29.65 -15.24 17.12
C MET A 858 -29.96 -16.75 17.04
N CYS A 859 -30.90 -17.14 16.18
CA CYS A 859 -31.18 -18.54 15.88
C CYS A 859 -29.93 -19.25 15.30
N ILE A 860 -29.25 -18.63 14.33
CA ILE A 860 -27.97 -19.16 13.79
C ILE A 860 -26.89 -19.21 14.87
N ALA A 861 -26.73 -18.13 15.65
CA ALA A 861 -25.71 -18.08 16.69
C ALA A 861 -25.87 -19.19 17.74
N ARG A 862 -27.11 -19.52 18.12
CA ARG A 862 -27.41 -20.64 19.02
C ARG A 862 -27.01 -21.97 18.41
N HIS A 863 -27.39 -22.26 17.17
CA HIS A 863 -27.00 -23.49 16.49
C HIS A 863 -25.48 -23.64 16.32
N VAL A 864 -24.77 -22.55 16.03
CA VAL A 864 -23.30 -22.54 15.98
C VAL A 864 -22.70 -22.95 17.33
N ARG A 865 -23.21 -22.41 18.44
CA ARG A 865 -22.70 -22.72 19.78
C ARG A 865 -23.07 -24.15 20.20
N ASP A 866 -24.32 -24.56 20.05
CA ASP A 866 -24.78 -25.92 20.34
C ASP A 866 -23.93 -26.97 19.58
N PHE A 867 -23.61 -26.69 18.32
CA PHE A 867 -22.75 -27.57 17.53
C PHE A 867 -21.30 -27.58 18.01
N LEU A 868 -20.69 -26.42 18.24
CA LEU A 868 -19.28 -26.33 18.64
C LEU A 868 -19.04 -26.92 20.03
N TYR A 869 -19.89 -26.60 21.02
CA TYR A 869 -19.72 -27.03 22.40
C TYR A 869 -20.24 -28.45 22.64
N ASP A 870 -21.43 -28.76 22.16
CA ASP A 870 -22.13 -30.01 22.51
C ASP A 870 -22.14 -31.02 21.36
N GLY A 871 -21.74 -30.62 20.15
CA GLY A 871 -21.87 -31.45 18.95
C GLY A 871 -23.30 -31.64 18.49
N LYS A 872 -24.23 -30.81 18.98
CA LYS A 872 -25.65 -30.94 18.68
C LYS A 872 -25.98 -30.28 17.35
N LEU A 873 -26.51 -31.09 16.44
CA LEU A 873 -27.17 -30.62 15.22
C LEU A 873 -28.68 -30.51 15.45
N PRO A 874 -29.41 -29.71 14.66
CA PRO A 874 -30.87 -29.78 14.66
C PRO A 874 -31.34 -31.15 14.14
N ASP A 875 -32.52 -31.61 14.57
CA ASP A 875 -33.06 -32.92 14.18
C ASP A 875 -33.29 -33.00 12.66
N ASP A 876 -33.79 -31.90 12.09
CA ASP A 876 -34.05 -31.68 10.67
C ASP A 876 -33.36 -30.41 10.17
N ASN A 877 -33.45 -30.14 8.87
CA ASN A 877 -33.03 -28.84 8.34
C ASN A 877 -33.91 -27.73 8.91
N VAL A 878 -33.29 -26.65 9.39
CA VAL A 878 -33.96 -25.54 10.07
C VAL A 878 -33.88 -24.28 9.23
N GLN A 879 -34.97 -23.51 9.22
CA GLN A 879 -34.98 -22.15 8.72
C GLN A 879 -35.11 -21.17 9.88
N CYS A 880 -34.09 -20.33 10.05
CA CYS A 880 -34.05 -19.21 10.98
C CYS A 880 -34.57 -17.94 10.32
N GLU A 881 -35.26 -17.09 11.07
CA GLU A 881 -35.60 -15.74 10.64
C GLU A 881 -34.42 -14.78 10.82
N ALA A 882 -34.39 -13.72 10.02
CA ALA A 882 -33.51 -12.59 10.24
C ALA A 882 -34.01 -11.73 11.42
N ASP A 883 -33.09 -11.27 12.26
CA ASP A 883 -33.46 -10.46 13.43
C ASP A 883 -33.61 -8.98 13.07
N GLY A 884 -34.78 -8.41 13.33
CA GLY A 884 -35.03 -6.97 13.18
C GLY A 884 -35.30 -6.55 11.73
N LYS A 885 -34.85 -5.35 11.35
CA LYS A 885 -34.88 -4.85 9.97
C LYS A 885 -33.48 -5.00 9.35
N PRO A 886 -33.18 -6.10 8.64
CA PRO A 886 -31.83 -6.36 8.11
C PRO A 886 -31.46 -5.46 6.93
N TYR A 887 -32.42 -4.76 6.32
CA TYR A 887 -32.25 -3.96 5.11
C TYR A 887 -32.73 -2.52 5.33
N PHE A 888 -32.06 -1.56 4.68
CA PHE A 888 -32.40 -0.12 4.67
C PHE A 888 -32.52 0.60 6.03
N SER A 889 -32.18 -0.06 7.12
CA SER A 889 -32.22 0.50 8.48
C SER A 889 -31.17 1.59 8.71
N LYS A 890 -31.50 2.57 9.56
CA LYS A 890 -30.50 3.53 10.05
C LYS A 890 -29.71 2.90 11.21
N PRO A 891 -28.42 3.25 11.38
CA PRO A 891 -27.62 2.75 12.49
C PRO A 891 -28.22 3.03 13.88
N GLU A 892 -28.92 4.16 14.01
CA GLU A 892 -29.59 4.58 15.24
C GLU A 892 -30.81 3.70 15.56
N ASP A 893 -31.61 3.39 14.54
CA ASP A 893 -32.79 2.53 14.65
C ASP A 893 -32.40 1.11 15.04
N GLU A 894 -31.28 0.62 14.51
CA GLU A 894 -30.76 -0.71 14.84
C GLU A 894 -30.27 -0.81 16.28
N LYS A 895 -29.60 0.22 16.81
CA LYS A 895 -29.18 0.25 18.21
C LYS A 895 -30.39 0.32 19.14
N ALA A 896 -31.37 1.16 18.81
CA ALA A 896 -32.62 1.23 19.52
C ALA A 896 -33.39 -0.10 19.48
N LEU A 897 -33.33 -0.83 18.37
CA LEU A 897 -33.96 -2.14 18.21
C LEU A 897 -33.26 -3.21 19.06
N VAL A 898 -31.92 -3.21 19.12
CA VAL A 898 -31.16 -4.09 20.03
C VAL A 898 -31.45 -3.78 21.49
N ASP A 899 -31.62 -2.51 21.85
CA ASP A 899 -31.97 -2.08 23.21
C ASP A 899 -33.44 -2.37 23.57
N ALA A 900 -34.32 -2.44 22.56
CA ALA A 900 -35.74 -2.78 22.73
C ALA A 900 -36.01 -4.30 22.78
N LEU A 901 -35.15 -5.11 22.16
CA LEU A 901 -35.15 -6.56 22.34
C LEU A 901 -34.69 -6.82 23.78
N SER A 902 -35.55 -7.36 24.64
CA SER A 902 -35.27 -7.67 26.05
C SER A 902 -34.27 -8.83 26.20
N LEU A 903 -33.10 -8.70 25.60
CA LEU A 903 -32.02 -9.67 25.52
C LEU A 903 -31.17 -9.63 26.80
N GLY A 904 -30.66 -10.80 27.19
CA GLY A 904 -29.58 -10.85 28.18
C GLY A 904 -28.31 -10.15 27.69
N GLU A 905 -27.39 -9.80 28.59
CA GLU A 905 -26.15 -9.10 28.26
C GLU A 905 -25.32 -9.82 27.19
N GLU A 906 -25.23 -11.16 27.30
CA GLU A 906 -24.50 -11.99 26.35
C GLU A 906 -25.15 -12.03 24.96
N GLU A 907 -26.47 -12.19 24.89
CA GLU A 907 -27.21 -12.17 23.63
C GLU A 907 -27.12 -10.81 22.95
N ARG A 908 -27.17 -9.72 23.73
CA ARG A 908 -26.94 -8.35 23.23
C ARG A 908 -25.54 -8.21 22.62
N ARG A 909 -24.51 -8.75 23.27
CA ARG A 909 -23.13 -8.74 22.75
C ARG A 909 -23.01 -9.50 21.43
N ILE A 910 -23.61 -10.68 21.34
CA ILE A 910 -23.64 -11.49 20.10
C ILE A 910 -24.33 -10.72 18.98
N ARG A 911 -25.49 -10.12 19.29
CA ARG A 911 -26.30 -9.42 18.28
C ARG A 911 -25.61 -8.19 17.71
N LEU A 912 -24.88 -7.44 18.53
CA LEU A 912 -24.05 -6.31 18.08
C LEU A 912 -22.88 -6.78 17.22
N ALA A 913 -22.21 -7.88 17.61
CA ALA A 913 -21.13 -8.47 16.83
C ALA A 913 -21.60 -8.93 15.43
N GLN A 914 -22.75 -9.57 15.33
CA GLN A 914 -23.36 -9.95 14.04
C GLN A 914 -23.65 -8.73 13.16
N GLN A 915 -24.12 -7.64 13.77
CA GLN A 915 -24.36 -6.37 13.09
C GLN A 915 -23.10 -5.75 12.49
N GLU A 916 -22.01 -5.75 13.25
CA GLU A 916 -20.72 -5.26 12.78
C GLU A 916 -20.18 -6.13 11.63
N LEU A 917 -20.31 -7.46 11.73
CA LEU A 917 -19.91 -8.38 10.66
C LEU A 917 -20.74 -8.21 9.38
N ALA A 918 -22.04 -7.93 9.51
CA ALA A 918 -22.93 -7.67 8.39
C ALA A 918 -22.59 -6.36 7.66
N ARG A 919 -22.04 -5.36 8.37
CA ARG A 919 -21.61 -4.07 7.80
C ARG A 919 -20.17 -4.08 7.29
N ASP A 920 -19.30 -4.93 7.84
CA ASP A 920 -17.89 -4.96 7.44
C ASP A 920 -17.72 -5.53 6.04
N SER A 921 -17.12 -4.73 5.15
CA SER A 921 -16.86 -5.13 3.77
C SER A 921 -15.78 -6.21 3.72
N TRP A 922 -16.13 -7.39 3.18
CA TRP A 922 -15.19 -8.50 2.95
C TRP A 922 -14.15 -8.19 1.86
N LEU A 923 -14.39 -7.13 1.08
CA LEU A 923 -13.78 -6.94 -0.24
C LEU A 923 -12.66 -5.90 -0.24
N LYS A 924 -12.57 -5.07 0.80
CA LYS A 924 -11.46 -4.13 0.93
C LYS A 924 -10.40 -4.74 1.84
N PRO A 925 -9.17 -5.00 1.35
CA PRO A 925 -8.09 -5.41 2.23
C PRO A 925 -7.68 -4.26 3.14
N TRP A 926 -7.15 -4.62 4.28
CA TRP A 926 -6.52 -3.71 5.21
C TRP A 926 -5.19 -3.20 4.61
N ARG A 927 -5.04 -1.87 4.49
CA ARG A 927 -3.88 -1.22 3.85
C ARG A 927 -2.74 -0.93 4.82
#